data_AF-A0A3C1KTX2-F1
#
_entry.id   AF-A0A3C1KTX2-F1
#
_cell.length_a   1.000
_cell.length_b   1.000
_cell.length_c   1.000
_cell.angle_alpha   90.00
_cell.angle_beta   90.00
_cell.angle_gamma   90.00
#
_symmetry.space_group_name_H-M   'P 1'
#
loop_
_entity.id
_entity.type
_entity.pdbx_description
1 polymer ?
#
loop_
_entity_poly.entity_id
_entity_poly.type
_entity_poly.pdbx_seq_one_letter_code
_entity_poly.pdbx_strand_id
1 'polypeptide(L)'
;LTSIDGSLQGQLVAPVSPSGDAFTLLKGGSLRADVKSSSFDKLSGSVNWKYEGDQVKVAGSIELEPSDLQSITGQAKAHPTDVVDVGNNVKLLKGGELALRVDQSKPGSFSGRVNWQYDQWLKGSVQVQTSSGFSGPFSGQAEAQVIKTKKLGDKVELLKGGNAKMQFDTAAGLENTNFTGRVGLKYDNWLKGYITSTGSTFTSLSGDANLLLTKGMDIGDSGIKLLKDSTATFRLDANELKSIEGTVRFRYEDWLEGGVLIQPGSTLESITGSAGGTLKKKKDVKKISVMPGSGVNVDIRANDLASISGSILWESEGWISGSLALDSRTTMDKFYGQGSASTQDVKEIGKGFKIRAGSAALVQVEDSDIKGIGGTLLVGYEDWVEGSVAVDTPGKLDSISGQGTLRLVDEKKVGDKVTLRQGSFLAATVANSDITRWAGTVKFGFDDFIEGQLDLDGGSSLDTVSGFATVGLVKPVPIAGTALVLQEGGSITGTFDGTKMTSMSGQVVLEYDQWLRGTATMTGANSFETFSGTANVQVVKPKDFAGGIRLEENSSLVVEFGSGVPTEYSGNVDVTYDQWLKGSINFTATDLNSITGSGSLRVEQEKRLGGPLSLLDGSYIRANMENSKFKDFSGLVQLRVDEWGTGKLSIEEGSTLESVTGEGEVSLDGPKAMGSLVTLTKGSIGARVEASQLKNIFGEAEAELNNMGKGWIRVNRTSTLESLDGQAGLALTRPQKIGQFAELSGGEILVNFEKNAVKSFGGYAEITVYNWGSGRVEVDPGSTMEMISGVATISLDGPKSFAGGKLTVTHGEASARIENSALTELGGKIGIQIGNVAKGEVSGTLNVPEEKFSGQGKVEQIQAWTAGPATISGGVLQANVVDNELRSASGGADIKAGKFGEGRIDVNYMRRGDEDIIYGKATLDFEPHDRMKGQLIAELTEDGKFIGKGTVNIQITDEIFGEASITLTEEQHVILAGAVRMPGPFTLFEPEPYKKDLTLLDTSFLVYTPPMVKVNASAGMGLECGIKPLTIANVVLSGECNLMEPEFAGLSISADLSSSAYADLNAFIEGSVSVSAAVVAVEAGLNAALNLHLEAAIRATPTITANRNGLSFDMPVSAELSAALRLVLDFFAKVRVGIDVGLFSIMKTVWRYSVSPDPLELASMSIGARGNVRAGPDGFSATMEPQYQPPDMSIEGLKSALGI
;
A
#
# COMPACT_ATOMS: atom_id res chain seq x y z
N LEU A 1 27.53 117.72 -103.25
CA LEU A 1 28.56 118.60 -103.88
C LEU A 1 28.42 118.41 -105.38
N THR A 2 28.22 119.44 -106.21
CA THR A 2 28.44 120.88 -106.02
C THR A 2 27.17 121.75 -106.14
N SER A 3 27.17 122.91 -105.47
CA SER A 3 26.26 124.08 -105.60
C SER A 3 24.73 123.88 -105.54
N ILE A 4 24.11 124.50 -104.53
CA ILE A 4 22.75 125.04 -104.57
C ILE A 4 22.87 126.54 -104.85
N ASP A 5 21.95 127.13 -105.61
CA ASP A 5 21.72 128.58 -105.60
C ASP A 5 20.21 128.84 -105.76
N GLY A 6 19.62 129.62 -104.86
CA GLY A 6 18.15 129.82 -104.78
C GLY A 6 17.63 129.97 -103.34
N SER A 7 16.83 131.01 -103.08
CA SER A 7 16.48 131.47 -101.73
C SER A 7 15.18 130.91 -101.15
N LEU A 8 15.21 130.58 -99.86
CA LEU A 8 14.09 130.10 -99.03
C LEU A 8 13.24 131.25 -98.47
N GLN A 9 11.92 131.06 -98.26
CA GLN A 9 11.13 131.94 -97.41
C GLN A 9 9.86 131.29 -96.80
N GLY A 10 9.68 131.47 -95.49
CA GLY A 10 8.43 131.24 -94.74
C GLY A 10 8.10 129.77 -94.38
N GLN A 11 7.54 129.46 -93.21
CA GLN A 11 7.57 130.18 -91.92
C GLN A 11 7.45 129.13 -90.80
N LEU A 12 8.40 129.09 -89.87
CA LEU A 12 8.46 128.06 -88.83
C LEU A 12 8.12 128.65 -87.45
N VAL A 13 7.18 128.03 -86.73
CA VAL A 13 6.96 128.27 -85.29
C VAL A 13 7.53 127.06 -84.54
N ALA A 14 8.62 127.30 -83.82
CA ALA A 14 9.46 126.30 -83.16
C ALA A 14 8.89 125.93 -81.75
N PRO A 15 9.47 124.96 -81.00
CA PRO A 15 10.91 124.89 -80.68
C PRO A 15 11.71 123.85 -81.47
N VAL A 16 12.98 124.16 -81.75
CA VAL A 16 13.98 123.27 -82.37
C VAL A 16 15.30 123.44 -81.61
N SER A 17 16.02 122.33 -81.39
CA SER A 17 17.40 122.34 -80.87
C SER A 17 18.33 121.69 -81.91
N PRO A 18 19.25 122.42 -82.55
CA PRO A 18 20.02 121.90 -83.69
C PRO A 18 21.37 121.27 -83.30
N SER A 19 21.61 120.04 -83.74
CA SER A 19 22.96 119.45 -83.85
C SER A 19 22.99 118.25 -84.81
N GLY A 20 23.41 118.46 -86.06
CA GLY A 20 23.76 117.38 -87.01
C GLY A 20 22.61 116.80 -87.86
N ASP A 21 22.52 117.29 -89.11
CA ASP A 21 22.22 116.58 -90.36
C ASP A 21 20.98 115.65 -90.52
N ALA A 22 20.11 115.46 -89.53
CA ALA A 22 18.82 114.78 -89.72
C ALA A 22 17.69 115.28 -88.80
N PHE A 23 16.52 115.58 -89.37
CA PHE A 23 15.31 115.90 -88.61
C PHE A 23 14.47 114.64 -88.35
N THR A 24 14.04 114.45 -87.09
CA THR A 24 13.07 113.41 -86.71
C THR A 24 11.72 114.07 -86.39
N LEU A 25 10.67 113.71 -87.13
CA LEU A 25 9.29 114.10 -86.81
C LEU A 25 8.66 113.06 -85.87
N LEU A 26 8.15 113.53 -84.73
CA LEU A 26 7.40 112.70 -83.77
C LEU A 26 5.89 112.73 -84.04
N LYS A 27 5.22 111.66 -83.60
CA LYS A 27 3.82 111.33 -83.89
C LYS A 27 2.85 112.45 -83.48
N GLY A 28 2.40 113.24 -84.46
CA GLY A 28 1.38 114.28 -84.27
C GLY A 28 1.57 115.52 -85.16
N GLY A 29 2.81 115.79 -85.61
CA GLY A 29 3.07 116.87 -86.56
C GLY A 29 2.73 116.49 -88.00
N SER A 30 2.22 117.44 -88.78
CA SER A 30 2.09 117.32 -90.23
C SER A 30 3.05 118.28 -90.93
N LEU A 31 3.71 117.80 -91.98
CA LEU A 31 4.55 118.60 -92.87
C LEU A 31 3.90 118.60 -94.25
N ARG A 32 3.58 119.77 -94.78
CA ARG A 32 3.05 119.94 -96.14
C ARG A 32 3.99 120.82 -96.94
N ALA A 33 4.66 120.23 -97.91
CA ALA A 33 5.55 120.92 -98.84
C ALA A 33 5.27 120.42 -100.27
N ASP A 34 4.76 121.29 -101.12
CA ASP A 34 4.53 120.97 -102.54
C ASP A 34 5.86 121.07 -103.30
N VAL A 35 6.50 119.93 -103.56
CA VAL A 35 7.72 119.83 -104.35
C VAL A 35 7.41 119.13 -105.67
N LYS A 36 7.42 119.88 -106.78
CA LYS A 36 7.26 119.31 -108.12
C LYS A 36 8.57 118.66 -108.58
N SER A 37 8.47 117.40 -109.01
CA SER A 37 9.49 116.58 -109.68
C SER A 37 10.84 116.39 -108.98
N SER A 38 11.03 115.23 -108.34
CA SER A 38 12.32 114.58 -108.07
C SER A 38 12.08 113.09 -107.76
N SER A 39 12.96 112.19 -108.19
CA SER A 39 12.84 110.72 -108.01
C SER A 39 13.72 110.19 -106.87
N PHE A 40 13.38 109.02 -106.33
CA PHE A 40 14.15 108.31 -105.29
C PHE A 40 14.33 106.83 -105.65
N ASP A 41 15.56 106.42 -105.97
CA ASP A 41 15.85 105.08 -106.50
C ASP A 41 15.91 103.96 -105.44
N LYS A 42 15.71 104.29 -104.15
CA LYS A 42 15.66 103.29 -103.08
C LYS A 42 14.89 103.75 -101.84
N LEU A 43 13.85 103.01 -101.48
CA LEU A 43 13.15 103.11 -100.21
C LEU A 43 13.32 101.79 -99.44
N SER A 44 13.70 101.86 -98.17
CA SER A 44 13.84 100.68 -97.31
C SER A 44 13.24 100.95 -95.93
N GLY A 45 12.28 100.11 -95.52
CA GLY A 45 11.63 100.21 -94.22
C GLY A 45 10.97 98.90 -93.80
N SER A 46 10.82 98.71 -92.49
CA SER A 46 10.12 97.55 -91.92
C SER A 46 8.59 97.75 -92.03
N VAL A 47 7.99 97.19 -93.07
CA VAL A 47 6.53 97.22 -93.28
C VAL A 47 5.86 96.12 -92.49
N ASN A 48 4.79 96.44 -91.75
CA ASN A 48 3.88 95.45 -91.19
C ASN A 48 2.82 95.08 -92.24
N TRP A 49 2.76 93.80 -92.59
CA TRP A 49 1.85 93.25 -93.61
C TRP A 49 1.09 92.04 -93.06
N LYS A 50 -0.14 91.86 -93.52
CA LYS A 50 -1.01 90.72 -93.20
C LYS A 50 -1.40 90.03 -94.50
N TYR A 51 -1.24 88.72 -94.56
CA TYR A 51 -1.84 87.89 -95.60
C TYR A 51 -3.32 87.65 -95.27
N GLU A 52 -4.22 87.91 -96.21
CA GLU A 52 -5.64 87.56 -96.13
C GLU A 52 -6.06 86.91 -97.45
N GLY A 53 -6.22 85.57 -97.42
CA GLY A 53 -6.35 84.78 -98.66
C GLY A 53 -5.09 84.90 -99.52
N ASP A 54 -5.29 85.02 -100.83
CA ASP A 54 -4.24 85.07 -101.85
C ASP A 54 -3.46 86.40 -101.88
N GLN A 55 -3.85 87.41 -101.07
CA GLN A 55 -3.35 88.78 -101.15
C GLN A 55 -2.64 89.28 -99.89
N VAL A 56 -1.57 90.03 -100.11
CA VAL A 56 -0.85 90.80 -99.08
C VAL A 56 -1.51 92.16 -98.89
N LYS A 57 -2.00 92.44 -97.67
CA LYS A 57 -2.44 93.77 -97.26
C LYS A 57 -1.38 94.45 -96.40
N VAL A 58 -0.95 95.64 -96.81
CA VAL A 58 -0.03 96.51 -96.05
C VAL A 58 -0.85 97.51 -95.23
N ALA A 59 -0.54 97.66 -93.95
CA ALA A 59 -1.28 98.53 -93.04
C ALA A 59 -0.62 99.91 -92.87
N GLY A 60 -0.86 100.79 -93.84
CA GLY A 60 -0.44 102.20 -93.78
C GLY A 60 -0.72 102.94 -95.09
N SER A 61 -1.25 104.16 -95.02
CA SER A 61 -1.59 104.96 -96.21
C SER A 61 -0.35 105.62 -96.80
N ILE A 62 0.27 104.96 -97.77
CA ILE A 62 1.17 105.56 -98.75
C ILE A 62 0.45 105.49 -100.09
N GLU A 63 0.09 106.65 -100.64
CA GLU A 63 -0.53 106.78 -101.95
C GLU A 63 0.58 106.99 -102.99
N LEU A 64 0.76 106.00 -103.88
CA LEU A 64 1.74 105.99 -104.97
C LEU A 64 0.99 105.68 -106.27
N GLU A 65 1.31 106.40 -107.35
CA GLU A 65 0.75 106.08 -108.66
C GLU A 65 1.27 104.74 -109.20
N PRO A 66 0.49 103.97 -109.98
CA PRO A 66 0.62 102.51 -110.03
C PRO A 66 1.74 101.93 -110.92
N SER A 67 2.67 102.75 -111.42
CA SER A 67 3.60 102.36 -112.51
C SER A 67 4.86 101.60 -112.09
N ASP A 68 5.47 101.94 -110.95
CA ASP A 68 6.92 101.74 -110.76
C ASP A 68 7.34 100.77 -109.64
N LEU A 69 6.45 99.90 -109.14
CA LEU A 69 6.73 98.99 -108.02
C LEU A 69 6.58 97.50 -108.41
N GLN A 70 7.60 96.95 -109.09
CA GLN A 70 7.46 95.70 -109.85
C GLN A 70 7.64 94.38 -109.07
N SER A 71 8.33 94.32 -107.92
CA SER A 71 8.36 93.11 -107.07
C SER A 71 8.92 93.33 -105.65
N ILE A 72 8.61 92.43 -104.72
CA ILE A 72 9.20 92.33 -103.38
C ILE A 72 9.79 90.93 -103.19
N THR A 73 11.03 90.84 -102.70
CA THR A 73 11.73 89.56 -102.41
C THR A 73 12.47 89.68 -101.08
N GLY A 74 12.42 88.63 -100.23
CA GLY A 74 13.05 88.64 -98.91
C GLY A 74 12.78 87.40 -98.07
N GLN A 75 13.28 87.39 -96.84
CA GLN A 75 12.96 86.37 -95.82
C GLN A 75 12.09 86.98 -94.73
N ALA A 76 11.08 86.24 -94.28
CA ALA A 76 10.18 86.64 -93.20
C ALA A 76 10.08 85.52 -92.15
N LYS A 77 10.03 85.90 -90.87
CA LYS A 77 9.55 85.00 -89.82
C LYS A 77 8.03 85.08 -89.79
N ALA A 78 7.38 83.94 -89.99
CA ALA A 78 5.94 83.79 -89.97
C ALA A 78 5.51 82.93 -88.78
N HIS A 79 4.37 83.28 -88.20
CA HIS A 79 3.69 82.50 -87.18
C HIS A 79 2.22 82.31 -87.63
N PRO A 80 1.69 81.08 -87.70
CA PRO A 80 0.27 80.87 -87.90
C PRO A 80 -0.53 81.60 -86.81
N THR A 81 -1.24 82.67 -87.17
CA THR A 81 -2.03 83.48 -86.23
C THR A 81 -3.43 82.93 -86.00
N ASP A 82 -3.87 82.03 -86.87
CA ASP A 82 -5.14 81.30 -86.85
C ASP A 82 -4.90 79.83 -87.27
N VAL A 83 -5.95 79.01 -87.25
CA VAL A 83 -5.89 77.59 -87.67
C VAL A 83 -5.99 77.51 -89.20
N VAL A 84 -4.96 76.97 -89.85
CA VAL A 84 -4.91 76.81 -91.32
C VAL A 84 -5.24 75.36 -91.67
N ASP A 85 -6.31 75.13 -92.42
CA ASP A 85 -6.55 73.82 -93.03
C ASP A 85 -5.62 73.65 -94.24
N VAL A 86 -4.85 72.57 -94.28
CA VAL A 86 -3.87 72.27 -95.34
C VAL A 86 -4.24 71.00 -96.12
N GLY A 87 -5.51 70.60 -96.06
CA GLY A 87 -6.03 69.44 -96.78
C GLY A 87 -5.76 68.12 -96.08
N ASN A 88 -6.33 67.04 -96.64
CA ASN A 88 -6.19 65.66 -96.14
C ASN A 88 -6.40 65.54 -94.62
N ASN A 89 -7.42 66.23 -94.09
CA ASN A 89 -7.79 66.33 -92.67
C ASN A 89 -6.72 66.93 -91.74
N VAL A 90 -5.66 67.54 -92.27
CA VAL A 90 -4.59 68.19 -91.48
C VAL A 90 -4.87 69.67 -91.32
N LYS A 91 -4.86 70.14 -90.08
CA LYS A 91 -4.94 71.55 -89.72
C LYS A 91 -3.67 71.97 -88.99
N LEU A 92 -2.98 72.99 -89.48
CA LEU A 92 -1.92 73.66 -88.74
C LEU A 92 -2.55 74.51 -87.63
N LEU A 93 -2.08 74.32 -86.41
CA LEU A 93 -2.56 75.03 -85.23
C LEU A 93 -1.80 76.34 -85.05
N LYS A 94 -2.45 77.30 -84.38
CA LYS A 94 -1.86 78.60 -84.04
C LYS A 94 -0.50 78.44 -83.32
N GLY A 95 0.47 79.24 -83.72
CA GLY A 95 1.85 79.20 -83.22
C GLY A 95 2.76 78.19 -83.94
N GLY A 96 3.95 77.99 -83.38
CA GLY A 96 5.10 77.48 -84.15
C GLY A 96 5.85 78.63 -84.83
N GLU A 97 7.04 78.35 -85.36
CA GLU A 97 7.91 79.33 -86.01
C GLU A 97 8.30 78.82 -87.40
N LEU A 98 7.98 79.62 -88.42
CA LEU A 98 8.27 79.35 -89.83
C LEU A 98 9.22 80.40 -90.38
N ALA A 99 10.32 79.97 -90.99
CA ALA A 99 11.08 80.78 -91.93
C ALA A 99 10.39 80.69 -93.29
N LEU A 100 9.77 81.79 -93.73
CA LEU A 100 9.16 81.93 -95.05
C LEU A 100 10.13 82.65 -95.97
N ARG A 101 10.40 82.07 -97.14
CA ARG A 101 11.03 82.79 -98.25
C ARG A 101 9.94 83.44 -99.11
N VAL A 102 10.08 84.72 -99.43
CA VAL A 102 9.24 85.44 -100.40
C VAL A 102 10.07 85.72 -101.63
N ASP A 103 9.66 85.21 -102.78
CA ASP A 103 10.25 85.51 -104.08
C ASP A 103 9.17 86.13 -104.98
N GLN A 104 9.46 87.27 -105.62
CA GLN A 104 8.54 87.95 -106.55
C GLN A 104 7.12 88.16 -106.00
N SER A 105 7.03 88.66 -104.77
CA SER A 105 5.79 88.93 -104.03
C SER A 105 4.90 87.70 -103.80
N LYS A 106 5.44 86.48 -103.90
CA LYS A 106 4.73 85.21 -103.64
C LYS A 106 5.40 84.40 -102.53
N PRO A 107 4.65 83.56 -101.78
CA PRO A 107 5.22 82.62 -100.82
C PRO A 107 6.01 81.54 -101.56
N GLY A 108 7.33 81.52 -101.37
CA GLY A 108 8.21 80.46 -101.84
C GLY A 108 8.25 79.29 -100.85
N SER A 109 9.41 78.64 -100.73
CA SER A 109 9.63 77.58 -99.75
C SER A 109 9.53 78.08 -98.30
N PHE A 110 9.14 77.17 -97.40
CA PHE A 110 9.20 77.41 -95.97
C PHE A 110 9.78 76.21 -95.21
N SER A 111 10.39 76.51 -94.07
CA SER A 111 10.83 75.49 -93.12
C SER A 111 10.66 75.99 -91.68
N GLY A 112 10.50 75.06 -90.73
CA GLY A 112 10.30 75.40 -89.33
C GLY A 112 9.50 74.37 -88.57
N ARG A 113 9.16 74.69 -87.31
CA ARG A 113 8.35 73.82 -86.45
C ARG A 113 6.92 74.31 -86.43
N VAL A 114 5.99 73.52 -86.97
CA VAL A 114 4.55 73.80 -86.91
C VAL A 114 3.86 72.82 -85.97
N ASN A 115 2.88 73.36 -85.23
CA ASN A 115 1.93 72.54 -84.49
C ASN A 115 0.82 72.12 -85.45
N TRP A 116 0.33 70.88 -85.32
CA TRP A 116 -0.66 70.32 -86.24
C TRP A 116 -1.69 69.47 -85.52
N GLN A 117 -2.83 69.27 -86.16
CA GLN A 117 -3.88 68.35 -85.78
C GLN A 117 -4.38 67.60 -87.01
N TYR A 118 -4.54 66.29 -86.89
CA TYR A 118 -5.14 65.43 -87.91
C TYR A 118 -6.50 64.95 -87.42
N ASP A 119 -7.55 65.27 -88.18
CA ASP A 119 -8.95 65.08 -87.76
C ASP A 119 -9.14 65.76 -86.37
N GLN A 120 -9.88 65.16 -85.44
CA GLN A 120 -10.02 65.62 -84.04
C GLN A 120 -9.31 64.72 -83.03
N TRP A 121 -8.50 63.74 -83.47
CA TRP A 121 -8.01 62.66 -82.60
C TRP A 121 -6.51 62.56 -82.45
N LEU A 122 -5.72 63.12 -83.37
CA LEU A 122 -4.26 63.16 -83.30
C LEU A 122 -3.80 64.62 -83.41
N LYS A 123 -2.88 65.05 -82.56
CA LYS A 123 -2.15 66.32 -82.72
C LYS A 123 -0.66 66.09 -82.64
N GLY A 124 0.16 67.05 -83.04
CA GLY A 124 1.58 66.97 -82.80
C GLY A 124 2.32 68.27 -83.08
N SER A 125 3.64 68.14 -83.12
CA SER A 125 4.51 69.11 -83.79
C SER A 125 5.36 68.39 -84.82
N VAL A 126 5.62 69.04 -85.95
CA VAL A 126 6.48 68.52 -87.02
C VAL A 126 7.51 69.59 -87.37
N GLN A 127 8.74 69.16 -87.63
CA GLN A 127 9.73 69.98 -88.31
C GLN A 127 9.53 69.81 -89.82
N VAL A 128 8.90 70.80 -90.46
CA VAL A 128 8.59 70.78 -91.91
C VAL A 128 9.65 71.47 -92.72
N GLN A 129 9.82 71.00 -93.96
CA GLN A 129 10.66 71.61 -94.97
C GLN A 129 10.03 71.35 -96.34
N THR A 130 9.35 72.34 -96.92
CA THR A 130 8.72 72.23 -98.24
C THR A 130 9.52 72.97 -99.30
N SER A 131 9.52 72.44 -100.52
CA SER A 131 10.07 73.10 -101.71
C SER A 131 9.04 73.97 -102.45
N SER A 132 7.75 73.76 -102.16
CA SER A 132 6.61 74.54 -102.68
C SER A 132 5.91 75.33 -101.56
N GLY A 133 5.12 76.33 -101.97
CA GLY A 133 4.45 77.27 -101.06
C GLY A 133 3.36 76.65 -100.18
N PHE A 134 2.66 77.50 -99.42
CA PHE A 134 1.77 77.13 -98.30
C PHE A 134 0.63 76.13 -98.59
N SER A 135 0.34 75.83 -99.86
CA SER A 135 -0.64 74.84 -100.32
C SER A 135 -0.03 73.50 -100.78
N GLY A 136 1.29 73.32 -100.64
CA GLY A 136 1.98 72.07 -100.97
C GLY A 136 1.87 71.00 -99.88
N PRO A 137 2.21 69.73 -100.17
CA PRO A 137 2.24 68.68 -99.16
C PRO A 137 3.35 68.95 -98.14
N PHE A 138 3.04 68.72 -96.87
CA PHE A 138 3.94 68.94 -95.75
C PHE A 138 4.57 67.61 -95.36
N SER A 139 5.90 67.53 -95.34
CA SER A 139 6.63 66.36 -94.86
C SER A 139 7.73 66.71 -93.87
N GLY A 140 8.13 65.73 -93.06
CA GLY A 140 9.11 65.88 -91.98
C GLY A 140 9.07 64.74 -90.97
N GLN A 141 9.70 64.92 -89.82
CA GLN A 141 9.58 64.02 -88.67
C GLN A 141 8.67 64.67 -87.62
N ALA A 142 7.70 63.92 -87.11
CA ALA A 142 6.69 64.42 -86.18
C ALA A 142 6.63 63.64 -84.87
N GLU A 143 6.43 64.39 -83.78
CA GLU A 143 6.02 63.86 -82.48
C GLU A 143 4.52 64.12 -82.33
N ALA A 144 3.74 63.04 -82.25
CA ALA A 144 2.29 63.03 -82.24
C ALA A 144 1.73 62.50 -80.89
N GLN A 145 0.56 62.99 -80.51
CA GLN A 145 -0.19 62.60 -79.32
C GLN A 145 -1.65 62.36 -79.67
N VAL A 146 -2.18 61.21 -79.24
CA VAL A 146 -3.60 60.86 -79.34
C VAL A 146 -4.40 61.72 -78.34
N ILE A 147 -5.29 62.58 -78.83
CA ILE A 147 -6.09 63.53 -78.03
C ILE A 147 -7.58 63.15 -77.87
N LYS A 148 -8.07 62.23 -78.69
CA LYS A 148 -9.42 61.66 -78.67
C LYS A 148 -9.30 60.17 -79.01
N THR A 149 -10.13 59.32 -78.44
CA THR A 149 -10.11 57.88 -78.76
C THR A 149 -10.51 57.65 -80.23
N LYS A 150 -9.80 56.77 -80.94
CA LYS A 150 -10.03 56.43 -82.37
C LYS A 150 -10.14 54.91 -82.52
N LYS A 151 -11.22 54.44 -83.16
CA LYS A 151 -11.44 53.01 -83.46
C LYS A 151 -10.67 52.62 -84.72
N LEU A 152 -9.95 51.48 -84.71
CA LEU A 152 -9.13 50.95 -85.80
C LEU A 152 -9.65 49.57 -86.23
N GLY A 153 -10.71 49.54 -87.04
CA GLY A 153 -11.48 48.31 -87.27
C GLY A 153 -12.32 47.94 -86.05
N ASP A 154 -12.84 46.70 -85.98
CA ASP A 154 -13.86 46.38 -84.97
C ASP A 154 -13.35 46.07 -83.58
N LYS A 155 -12.19 45.41 -83.48
CA LYS A 155 -11.61 44.95 -82.20
C LYS A 155 -10.72 45.98 -81.51
N VAL A 156 -10.36 47.11 -82.12
CA VAL A 156 -9.25 47.95 -81.63
C VAL A 156 -9.61 49.42 -81.45
N GLU A 157 -9.19 50.00 -80.33
CA GLU A 157 -9.32 51.43 -80.02
C GLU A 157 -7.97 52.00 -79.53
N LEU A 158 -7.46 53.03 -80.20
CA LEU A 158 -6.37 53.85 -79.69
C LEU A 158 -6.91 54.85 -78.67
N LEU A 159 -6.30 54.89 -77.48
CA LEU A 159 -6.73 55.69 -76.34
C LEU A 159 -5.99 57.03 -76.26
N LYS A 160 -6.73 58.06 -75.82
CA LYS A 160 -6.21 59.38 -75.49
C LYS A 160 -5.01 59.30 -74.52
N GLY A 161 -3.95 60.04 -74.83
CA GLY A 161 -2.73 60.18 -74.02
C GLY A 161 -1.51 59.45 -74.59
N GLY A 162 -1.70 58.51 -75.52
CA GLY A 162 -0.60 57.82 -76.20
C GLY A 162 0.26 58.77 -77.05
N ASN A 163 1.57 58.52 -77.10
CA ASN A 163 2.52 59.33 -77.88
C ASN A 163 3.21 58.45 -78.95
N ALA A 164 3.37 58.99 -80.15
CA ALA A 164 3.95 58.32 -81.30
C ALA A 164 4.99 59.22 -81.99
N LYS A 165 6.07 58.63 -82.51
CA LYS A 165 7.00 59.25 -83.46
C LYS A 165 6.71 58.68 -84.83
N MET A 166 6.41 59.55 -85.79
CA MET A 166 6.03 59.16 -87.15
C MET A 166 6.79 59.99 -88.18
N GLN A 167 6.98 59.42 -89.37
CA GLN A 167 7.15 60.27 -90.54
C GLN A 167 5.87 61.09 -90.70
N PHE A 168 6.01 62.36 -91.01
CA PHE A 168 4.90 63.22 -91.42
C PHE A 168 4.95 63.30 -92.94
N ASP A 169 3.83 63.02 -93.58
CA ASP A 169 3.64 63.23 -95.02
C ASP A 169 2.13 63.41 -95.29
N THR A 170 1.73 64.63 -95.64
CA THR A 170 0.32 64.92 -95.93
C THR A 170 -0.12 64.47 -97.32
N ALA A 171 0.79 64.08 -98.22
CA ALA A 171 0.44 63.45 -99.50
C ALA A 171 0.16 61.94 -99.35
N ALA A 172 0.93 61.24 -98.50
CA ALA A 172 0.74 59.81 -98.25
C ALA A 172 -0.49 59.47 -97.38
N GLY A 173 -0.96 60.45 -96.59
CA GLY A 173 -2.04 60.27 -95.64
C GLY A 173 -1.52 59.76 -94.28
N LEU A 174 -1.68 60.58 -93.24
CA LEU A 174 -1.06 60.34 -91.94
C LEU A 174 -1.55 59.04 -91.26
N GLU A 175 -2.75 58.57 -91.57
CA GLU A 175 -3.28 57.31 -91.04
C GLU A 175 -2.56 56.06 -91.56
N ASN A 176 -2.04 56.09 -92.79
CA ASN A 176 -1.28 55.00 -93.40
C ASN A 176 0.24 55.15 -93.21
N THR A 177 0.68 56.16 -92.47
CA THR A 177 2.11 56.41 -92.26
C THR A 177 2.63 55.63 -91.05
N ASN A 178 3.79 54.99 -91.20
CA ASN A 178 4.41 54.21 -90.13
C ASN A 178 4.79 55.09 -88.92
N PHE A 179 4.46 54.61 -87.74
CA PHE A 179 4.83 55.21 -86.45
C PHE A 179 5.54 54.21 -85.53
N THR A 180 6.20 54.75 -84.52
CA THR A 180 6.85 54.03 -83.44
C THR A 180 6.51 54.67 -82.09
N GLY A 181 6.61 53.91 -81.00
CA GLY A 181 6.41 54.42 -79.64
C GLY A 181 5.20 53.82 -78.92
N ARG A 182 4.85 54.43 -77.77
CA ARG A 182 3.91 53.88 -76.80
C ARG A 182 2.55 54.58 -76.88
N VAL A 183 1.60 53.91 -77.53
CA VAL A 183 0.21 54.37 -77.61
C VAL A 183 -0.69 53.57 -76.68
N GLY A 184 -1.68 54.23 -76.07
CA GLY A 184 -2.68 53.56 -75.26
C GLY A 184 -3.61 52.74 -76.14
N LEU A 185 -3.95 51.54 -75.71
CA LEU A 185 -4.74 50.58 -76.48
C LEU A 185 -5.91 50.04 -75.66
N LYS A 186 -7.04 49.80 -76.32
CA LYS A 186 -8.11 48.92 -75.86
C LYS A 186 -8.40 47.91 -76.96
N TYR A 187 -8.50 46.64 -76.59
CA TYR A 187 -8.83 45.55 -77.50
C TYR A 187 -10.15 44.90 -77.02
N ASP A 188 -11.09 44.81 -77.94
CA ASP A 188 -12.52 44.61 -77.75
C ASP A 188 -13.06 45.45 -76.56
N ASN A 189 -13.80 44.80 -75.66
CA ASN A 189 -14.30 45.36 -74.41
C ASN A 189 -13.69 44.68 -73.16
N TRP A 190 -12.65 43.86 -73.35
CA TRP A 190 -12.06 43.00 -72.32
C TRP A 190 -10.54 43.19 -72.11
N LEU A 191 -9.82 43.92 -72.98
CA LEU A 191 -8.40 44.28 -72.78
C LEU A 191 -8.16 45.79 -72.85
N LYS A 192 -7.26 46.31 -72.02
CA LYS A 192 -6.85 47.73 -72.00
C LYS A 192 -5.42 47.91 -71.49
N GLY A 193 -4.59 48.70 -72.16
CA GLY A 193 -3.23 49.00 -71.71
C GLY A 193 -2.46 49.84 -72.71
N TYR A 194 -1.25 49.41 -73.07
CA TYR A 194 -0.38 50.11 -74.02
C TYR A 194 0.32 49.13 -74.96
N ILE A 195 0.40 49.49 -76.24
CA ILE A 195 1.25 48.81 -77.23
C ILE A 195 2.51 49.64 -77.48
N THR A 196 3.66 48.97 -77.55
CA THR A 196 4.91 49.56 -78.02
C THR A 196 5.07 49.21 -79.49
N SER A 197 4.73 50.15 -80.36
CA SER A 197 4.80 49.95 -81.81
C SER A 197 6.23 50.14 -82.33
N THR A 198 6.64 49.26 -83.24
CA THR A 198 7.88 49.35 -84.01
C THR A 198 7.60 49.29 -85.51
N GLY A 199 6.77 50.21 -86.02
CA GLY A 199 6.45 50.32 -87.46
C GLY A 199 4.99 50.03 -87.82
N SER A 200 4.04 50.18 -86.89
CA SER A 200 2.60 50.13 -87.22
C SER A 200 2.16 51.34 -88.03
N THR A 201 1.08 51.23 -88.79
CA THR A 201 0.30 52.40 -89.24
C THR A 201 -0.83 52.68 -88.24
N PHE A 202 -1.51 53.82 -88.36
CA PHE A 202 -2.77 54.04 -87.62
C PHE A 202 -3.98 53.35 -88.27
N THR A 203 -3.75 52.49 -89.27
CA THR A 203 -4.74 51.56 -89.84
C THR A 203 -4.45 50.09 -89.50
N SER A 204 -3.21 49.76 -89.12
CA SER A 204 -2.72 48.40 -88.87
C SER A 204 -1.69 48.37 -87.74
N LEU A 205 -2.10 47.91 -86.55
CA LEU A 205 -1.23 47.77 -85.38
C LEU A 205 -0.59 46.38 -85.31
N SER A 206 0.74 46.36 -85.27
CA SER A 206 1.57 45.19 -84.97
C SER A 206 2.61 45.55 -83.92
N GLY A 207 2.88 44.63 -82.99
CA GLY A 207 3.83 44.82 -81.89
C GLY A 207 3.33 44.29 -80.56
N ASP A 208 4.18 44.37 -79.54
CA ASP A 208 3.93 43.76 -78.23
C ASP A 208 3.24 44.75 -77.28
N ALA A 209 2.12 44.32 -76.71
CA ALA A 209 1.20 45.12 -75.94
C ALA A 209 1.04 44.59 -74.51
N ASN A 210 1.30 45.45 -73.53
CA ASN A 210 1.07 45.16 -72.12
C ASN A 210 -0.37 45.57 -71.79
N LEU A 211 -1.26 44.58 -71.64
CA LEU A 211 -2.71 44.79 -71.52
C LEU A 211 -3.27 44.19 -70.23
N LEU A 212 -4.09 44.98 -69.55
CA LEU A 212 -4.92 44.61 -68.41
C LEU A 212 -6.23 43.99 -68.92
N LEU A 213 -6.62 42.85 -68.35
CA LEU A 213 -7.93 42.23 -68.56
C LEU A 213 -9.00 43.06 -67.83
N THR A 214 -9.77 43.87 -68.56
CA THR A 214 -10.87 44.68 -68.00
C THR A 214 -12.14 43.88 -67.72
N LYS A 215 -12.21 42.64 -68.23
CA LYS A 215 -13.21 41.62 -67.90
C LYS A 215 -12.49 40.27 -67.73
N GLY A 216 -13.14 39.32 -67.06
CA GLY A 216 -12.71 37.92 -67.14
C GLY A 216 -13.02 37.35 -68.54
N MET A 217 -12.19 36.42 -69.01
CA MET A 217 -12.26 35.82 -70.34
C MET A 217 -12.16 34.30 -70.22
N ASP A 218 -13.09 33.59 -70.85
CA ASP A 218 -13.09 32.12 -70.92
C ASP A 218 -12.24 31.65 -72.11
N ILE A 219 -11.46 30.58 -71.90
CA ILE A 219 -10.46 30.08 -72.85
C ILE A 219 -10.95 28.76 -73.45
N GLY A 220 -11.76 28.89 -74.51
CA GLY A 220 -12.46 27.75 -75.11
C GLY A 220 -13.37 27.04 -74.10
N ASP A 221 -13.60 25.75 -74.33
CA ASP A 221 -14.47 24.91 -73.47
C ASP A 221 -13.72 24.26 -72.30
N SER A 222 -12.43 24.54 -72.07
CA SER A 222 -11.60 23.81 -71.10
C SER A 222 -11.84 24.18 -69.63
N GLY A 223 -12.81 25.04 -69.33
CA GLY A 223 -13.07 25.53 -67.97
C GLY A 223 -12.05 26.53 -67.42
N ILE A 224 -10.99 26.88 -68.17
CA ILE A 224 -10.06 27.96 -67.80
C ILE A 224 -10.72 29.32 -68.05
N LYS A 225 -10.87 30.10 -66.98
CA LYS A 225 -11.29 31.50 -67.00
C LYS A 225 -10.14 32.40 -66.54
N LEU A 226 -9.57 33.20 -67.44
CA LEU A 226 -8.66 34.27 -67.06
C LEU A 226 -9.43 35.37 -66.31
N LEU A 227 -8.87 35.85 -65.20
CA LEU A 227 -9.55 36.77 -64.30
C LEU A 227 -9.25 38.24 -64.62
N LYS A 228 -10.27 39.07 -64.37
CA LYS A 228 -10.19 40.54 -64.45
C LYS A 228 -9.03 41.07 -63.60
N ASP A 229 -8.47 42.19 -64.04
CA ASP A 229 -7.34 42.92 -63.46
C ASP A 229 -6.00 42.17 -63.49
N SER A 230 -5.92 41.06 -64.23
CA SER A 230 -4.65 40.45 -64.66
C SER A 230 -3.97 41.27 -65.75
N THR A 231 -2.64 41.28 -65.79
CA THR A 231 -1.84 41.88 -66.88
C THR A 231 -1.05 40.81 -67.63
N ALA A 232 -1.13 40.80 -68.95
CA ALA A 232 -0.29 39.93 -69.80
C ALA A 232 0.41 40.75 -70.89
N THR A 233 1.45 40.15 -71.49
CA THR A 233 1.98 40.60 -72.77
C THR A 233 1.20 39.90 -73.88
N PHE A 234 0.74 40.70 -74.84
CA PHE A 234 -0.08 40.27 -75.97
C PHE A 234 0.58 40.75 -77.26
N ARG A 235 0.88 39.84 -78.18
CA ARG A 235 1.43 40.19 -79.49
C ARG A 235 0.29 40.44 -80.45
N LEU A 236 0.15 41.69 -80.92
CA LEU A 236 -0.74 42.01 -82.03
C LEU A 236 0.03 41.92 -83.35
N ASP A 237 -0.67 41.50 -84.39
CA ASP A 237 -0.23 41.66 -85.77
C ASP A 237 -1.42 41.97 -86.68
N ALA A 238 -1.33 43.09 -87.41
CA ALA A 238 -2.38 43.64 -88.27
C ALA A 238 -3.75 43.80 -87.58
N ASN A 239 -3.76 44.36 -86.36
CA ASN A 239 -4.90 44.51 -85.45
C ASN A 239 -5.48 43.19 -84.88
N GLU A 240 -4.96 42.02 -85.25
CA GLU A 240 -5.38 40.73 -84.69
C GLU A 240 -4.42 40.23 -83.61
N LEU A 241 -4.97 39.58 -82.59
CA LEU A 241 -4.16 38.96 -81.54
C LEU A 241 -3.51 37.66 -82.04
N LYS A 242 -2.19 37.52 -81.89
CA LYS A 242 -1.42 36.33 -82.30
C LYS A 242 -0.98 35.46 -81.15
N SER A 243 -0.49 36.05 -80.06
CA SER A 243 -0.03 35.29 -78.89
C SER A 243 -0.23 36.05 -77.57
N ILE A 244 -0.27 35.29 -76.48
CA ILE A 244 -0.34 35.75 -75.09
C ILE A 244 0.81 35.10 -74.30
N GLU A 245 1.45 35.86 -73.41
CA GLU A 245 2.52 35.36 -72.53
C GLU A 245 2.58 36.13 -71.20
N GLY A 246 3.26 35.53 -70.22
CA GLY A 246 3.44 36.09 -68.88
C GLY A 246 2.42 35.60 -67.85
N THR A 247 2.43 36.22 -66.66
CA THR A 247 1.65 35.73 -65.51
C THR A 247 0.28 36.40 -65.40
N VAL A 248 -0.79 35.64 -65.62
CA VAL A 248 -2.18 36.10 -65.43
C VAL A 248 -2.86 35.31 -64.31
N ARG A 249 -3.84 35.93 -63.62
CA ARG A 249 -4.70 35.18 -62.70
C ARG A 249 -5.71 34.37 -63.50
N PHE A 250 -5.94 33.14 -63.07
CA PHE A 250 -6.91 32.24 -63.66
C PHE A 250 -7.77 31.59 -62.58
N ARG A 251 -8.93 31.10 -63.01
CA ARG A 251 -9.74 30.11 -62.30
C ARG A 251 -9.98 28.94 -63.24
N TYR A 252 -9.94 27.72 -62.73
CA TYR A 252 -10.40 26.53 -63.44
C TYR A 252 -11.70 26.04 -62.80
N GLU A 253 -12.74 25.90 -63.63
CA GLU A 253 -14.13 25.73 -63.21
C GLU A 253 -14.52 26.75 -62.11
N ASP A 254 -14.92 26.30 -60.93
CA ASP A 254 -15.19 27.14 -59.75
C ASP A 254 -14.40 26.74 -58.49
N TRP A 255 -13.54 25.72 -58.58
CA TRP A 255 -12.89 25.09 -57.43
C TRP A 255 -11.37 25.35 -57.33
N LEU A 256 -10.69 25.78 -58.39
CA LEU A 256 -9.26 26.12 -58.37
C LEU A 256 -9.03 27.56 -58.83
N GLU A 257 -8.35 28.40 -58.05
CA GLU A 257 -7.98 29.77 -58.46
C GLU A 257 -6.52 30.08 -58.12
N GLY A 258 -5.79 30.70 -59.05
CA GLY A 258 -4.35 30.93 -58.93
C GLY A 258 -3.77 31.91 -59.95
N GLY A 259 -2.46 31.77 -60.19
CA GLY A 259 -1.74 32.45 -61.27
C GLY A 259 -1.12 31.43 -62.22
N VAL A 260 -1.36 31.59 -63.53
CA VAL A 260 -0.71 30.81 -64.59
C VAL A 260 0.39 31.65 -65.24
N LEU A 261 1.58 31.07 -65.34
CA LEU A 261 2.68 31.57 -66.16
C LEU A 261 2.52 30.97 -67.57
N ILE A 262 1.99 31.79 -68.48
CA ILE A 262 1.78 31.41 -69.88
C ILE A 262 3.12 31.50 -70.63
N GLN A 263 3.50 30.41 -71.31
CA GLN A 263 4.74 30.32 -72.08
C GLN A 263 4.67 31.13 -73.39
N PRO A 264 5.78 31.75 -73.82
CA PRO A 264 5.89 32.44 -75.11
C PRO A 264 5.38 31.60 -76.29
N GLY A 265 4.63 32.24 -77.18
CA GLY A 265 4.03 31.59 -78.35
C GLY A 265 2.66 30.93 -78.11
N SER A 266 2.17 30.88 -76.88
CA SER A 266 0.80 30.43 -76.57
C SER A 266 -0.26 31.31 -77.27
N THR A 267 -1.37 30.72 -77.69
CA THR A 267 -2.53 31.43 -78.28
C THR A 267 -3.75 31.29 -77.36
N LEU A 268 -4.85 32.02 -77.64
CA LEU A 268 -6.12 31.80 -76.92
C LEU A 268 -6.76 30.43 -77.23
N GLU A 269 -6.36 29.79 -78.33
CA GLU A 269 -6.81 28.46 -78.74
C GLU A 269 -5.90 27.34 -78.21
N SER A 270 -4.72 27.69 -77.69
CA SER A 270 -3.74 26.76 -77.12
C SER A 270 -2.80 27.49 -76.15
N ILE A 271 -3.26 27.66 -74.91
CA ILE A 271 -2.45 28.09 -73.78
C ILE A 271 -1.61 26.90 -73.31
N THR A 272 -0.30 27.11 -73.20
CA THR A 272 0.63 26.17 -72.55
C THR A 272 1.42 26.92 -71.47
N GLY A 273 1.63 26.29 -70.32
CA GLY A 273 2.25 26.95 -69.17
C GLY A 273 2.23 26.10 -67.91
N SER A 274 2.59 26.70 -66.79
CA SER A 274 2.42 26.11 -65.46
C SER A 274 1.73 27.12 -64.53
N ALA A 275 0.92 26.62 -63.60
CA ALA A 275 0.10 27.47 -62.76
C ALA A 275 0.12 27.03 -61.29
N GLY A 276 0.40 27.98 -60.40
CA GLY A 276 0.26 27.79 -58.96
C GLY A 276 -1.11 28.28 -58.50
N GLY A 277 -1.89 27.44 -57.82
CA GLY A 277 -3.25 27.75 -57.40
C GLY A 277 -3.62 27.20 -56.03
N THR A 278 -4.69 27.77 -55.47
CA THR A 278 -5.28 27.32 -54.20
C THR A 278 -6.71 26.88 -54.45
N LEU A 279 -7.09 25.73 -53.92
CA LEU A 279 -8.46 25.26 -54.02
C LEU A 279 -9.41 26.15 -53.21
N LYS A 280 -10.52 26.54 -53.84
CA LYS A 280 -11.60 27.39 -53.31
C LYS A 280 -12.85 26.60 -52.96
N LYS A 281 -13.00 25.39 -53.49
CA LYS A 281 -14.07 24.44 -53.16
C LYS A 281 -13.50 23.03 -53.00
N LYS A 282 -14.29 22.16 -52.37
CA LYS A 282 -14.06 20.72 -52.34
C LYS A 282 -14.16 20.16 -53.77
N LYS A 283 -13.24 19.27 -54.17
CA LYS A 283 -13.27 18.57 -55.47
C LYS A 283 -13.09 17.07 -55.22
N ASP A 284 -14.08 16.28 -55.60
CA ASP A 284 -14.08 14.84 -55.40
C ASP A 284 -13.40 14.12 -56.56
N VAL A 285 -12.43 13.25 -56.25
CA VAL A 285 -11.69 12.44 -57.22
C VAL A 285 -11.74 10.98 -56.74
N LYS A 286 -12.76 10.26 -57.23
CA LYS A 286 -13.17 8.93 -56.75
C LYS A 286 -13.48 8.93 -55.25
N LYS A 287 -12.60 8.35 -54.42
CA LYS A 287 -12.75 8.30 -52.95
C LYS A 287 -12.04 9.45 -52.24
N ILE A 288 -11.02 10.05 -52.87
CA ILE A 288 -10.26 11.14 -52.29
C ILE A 288 -10.95 12.46 -52.63
N SER A 289 -11.44 13.13 -51.61
CA SER A 289 -11.94 14.50 -51.73
C SER A 289 -10.82 15.49 -51.42
N VAL A 290 -10.48 16.36 -52.36
CA VAL A 290 -9.53 17.45 -52.11
C VAL A 290 -10.23 18.61 -51.43
N MET A 291 -9.66 19.13 -50.35
CA MET A 291 -10.28 20.14 -49.50
C MET A 291 -9.84 21.57 -49.89
N PRO A 292 -10.69 22.60 -49.65
CA PRO A 292 -10.32 24.00 -49.83
C PRO A 292 -9.05 24.38 -49.05
N GLY A 293 -8.27 25.33 -49.57
CA GLY A 293 -6.99 25.74 -49.01
C GLY A 293 -5.78 24.93 -49.48
N SER A 294 -6.00 23.75 -50.08
CA SER A 294 -4.95 22.95 -50.73
C SER A 294 -4.18 23.77 -51.78
N GLY A 295 -2.84 23.71 -51.73
CA GLY A 295 -1.94 24.45 -52.62
C GLY A 295 -1.30 23.53 -53.66
N VAL A 296 -1.58 23.78 -54.94
CA VAL A 296 -1.22 22.88 -56.04
C VAL A 296 -0.53 23.62 -57.17
N ASN A 297 0.39 22.93 -57.85
CA ASN A 297 0.97 23.34 -59.12
C ASN A 297 0.43 22.43 -60.23
N VAL A 298 -0.14 23.01 -61.28
CA VAL A 298 -0.66 22.30 -62.45
C VAL A 298 0.12 22.65 -63.71
N ASP A 299 0.39 21.66 -64.57
CA ASP A 299 0.82 21.92 -65.95
C ASP A 299 -0.42 22.16 -66.81
N ILE A 300 -0.39 23.21 -67.63
CA ILE A 300 -1.41 23.49 -68.65
C ILE A 300 -0.81 23.21 -70.02
N ARG A 301 -1.48 22.40 -70.84
CA ARG A 301 -1.03 22.05 -72.21
C ARG A 301 -2.22 22.09 -73.15
N ALA A 302 -2.16 22.92 -74.18
CA ALA A 302 -3.25 23.13 -75.14
C ALA A 302 -4.62 23.35 -74.47
N ASN A 303 -4.67 24.31 -73.54
CA ASN A 303 -5.82 24.67 -72.69
C ASN A 303 -6.26 23.63 -71.62
N ASP A 304 -5.71 22.41 -71.58
CA ASP A 304 -6.10 21.38 -70.61
C ASP A 304 -5.10 21.21 -69.44
N LEU A 305 -5.55 20.70 -68.29
CA LEU A 305 -4.74 20.46 -67.09
C LEU A 305 -4.07 19.08 -67.12
N ALA A 306 -2.86 19.04 -67.66
CA ALA A 306 -2.14 17.81 -67.99
C ALA A 306 -1.52 17.07 -66.79
N SER A 307 -1.22 17.78 -65.69
CA SER A 307 -0.66 17.21 -64.46
C SER A 307 -1.03 18.06 -63.25
N ILE A 308 -0.97 17.47 -62.05
CA ILE A 308 -1.14 18.19 -60.78
C ILE A 308 -0.16 17.68 -59.73
N SER A 309 0.47 18.59 -58.98
CA SER A 309 1.56 18.29 -58.05
C SER A 309 1.55 19.25 -56.86
N GLY A 310 2.30 18.92 -55.80
CA GLY A 310 2.35 19.68 -54.55
C GLY A 310 1.76 18.91 -53.37
N SER A 311 1.19 19.62 -52.41
CA SER A 311 0.63 19.02 -51.19
C SER A 311 -0.82 19.43 -51.01
N ILE A 312 -1.72 18.43 -50.97
CA ILE A 312 -3.16 18.65 -50.82
C ILE A 312 -3.64 18.28 -49.42
N LEU A 313 -4.58 19.08 -48.91
CA LEU A 313 -5.46 18.69 -47.82
C LEU A 313 -6.57 17.82 -48.40
N TRP A 314 -6.86 16.69 -47.76
CA TRP A 314 -7.79 15.70 -48.31
C TRP A 314 -8.61 15.00 -47.21
N GLU A 315 -9.74 14.43 -47.60
CA GLU A 315 -10.52 13.47 -46.82
C GLU A 315 -10.92 12.27 -47.70
N SER A 316 -11.23 11.12 -47.09
CA SER A 316 -11.73 9.94 -47.80
C SER A 316 -12.81 9.25 -46.99
N GLU A 317 -13.96 8.98 -47.63
CA GLU A 317 -15.09 8.23 -47.05
C GLU A 317 -15.53 8.74 -45.64
N GLY A 318 -15.27 10.01 -45.30
CA GLY A 318 -15.56 10.64 -44.01
C GLY A 318 -14.65 10.23 -42.83
N TRP A 319 -14.17 8.99 -42.79
CA TRP A 319 -13.47 8.42 -41.62
C TRP A 319 -11.99 8.83 -41.48
N ILE A 320 -11.37 9.43 -42.50
CA ILE A 320 -9.95 9.82 -42.49
C ILE A 320 -9.70 11.09 -43.30
N SER A 321 -8.83 11.96 -42.79
CA SER A 321 -8.40 13.20 -43.46
C SER A 321 -6.93 13.53 -43.15
N GLY A 322 -6.28 14.36 -43.97
CA GLY A 322 -4.85 14.63 -43.80
C GLY A 322 -4.21 15.52 -44.86
N SER A 323 -2.89 15.38 -45.00
CA SER A 323 -2.05 16.05 -46.00
C SER A 323 -1.33 15.02 -46.86
N LEU A 324 -1.57 15.01 -48.17
CA LEU A 324 -0.98 14.10 -49.15
C LEU A 324 0.02 14.87 -50.04
N ALA A 325 1.25 14.40 -50.12
CA ALA A 325 2.23 14.87 -51.10
C ALA A 325 2.04 14.08 -52.40
N LEU A 326 1.71 14.79 -53.48
CA LEU A 326 1.40 14.22 -54.80
C LEU A 326 2.67 13.90 -55.58
N ASP A 327 2.79 12.67 -56.08
CA ASP A 327 3.90 12.23 -56.94
C ASP A 327 3.62 12.44 -58.44
N SER A 328 4.65 12.28 -59.28
CA SER A 328 4.61 12.60 -60.71
C SER A 328 3.70 11.71 -61.57
N ARG A 329 3.10 10.66 -61.00
CA ARG A 329 2.04 9.85 -61.65
C ARG A 329 0.65 10.51 -61.59
N THR A 330 0.52 11.58 -60.81
CA THR A 330 -0.75 12.25 -60.47
C THR A 330 -1.34 13.02 -61.66
N THR A 331 -2.61 12.73 -61.98
CA THR A 331 -3.44 13.47 -62.94
C THR A 331 -4.69 14.02 -62.24
N MET A 332 -5.49 14.81 -62.96
CA MET A 332 -6.73 15.39 -62.44
C MET A 332 -7.76 14.34 -61.97
N ASP A 333 -7.75 13.13 -62.57
CA ASP A 333 -8.67 12.02 -62.26
C ASP A 333 -8.09 10.95 -61.32
N LYS A 334 -6.78 11.01 -61.04
CA LYS A 334 -6.01 9.94 -60.40
C LYS A 334 -4.87 10.49 -59.55
N PHE A 335 -4.98 10.36 -58.24
CA PHE A 335 -3.93 10.78 -57.32
C PHE A 335 -3.04 9.61 -56.89
N TYR A 336 -1.75 9.91 -56.81
CA TYR A 336 -0.71 9.00 -56.35
C TYR A 336 0.19 9.76 -55.38
N GLY A 337 0.52 9.16 -54.24
CA GLY A 337 1.39 9.83 -53.27
C GLY A 337 1.40 9.18 -51.89
N GLN A 338 2.13 9.83 -50.98
CA GLN A 338 2.22 9.45 -49.57
C GLN A 338 1.95 10.66 -48.68
N GLY A 339 1.41 10.43 -47.48
CA GLY A 339 0.92 11.51 -46.63
C GLY A 339 0.74 11.11 -45.18
N SER A 340 0.57 12.13 -44.33
CA SER A 340 0.14 11.97 -42.94
C SER A 340 -1.36 12.25 -42.83
N ALA A 341 -2.03 11.52 -41.95
CA ALA A 341 -3.47 11.56 -41.79
C ALA A 341 -3.90 11.33 -40.34
N SER A 342 -5.08 11.82 -40.00
CA SER A 342 -5.78 11.47 -38.77
C SER A 342 -7.16 10.92 -39.08
N THR A 343 -7.50 9.82 -38.43
CA THR A 343 -8.85 9.24 -38.53
C THR A 343 -9.84 10.08 -37.75
N GLN A 344 -10.98 10.37 -38.38
CA GLN A 344 -12.06 11.18 -37.82
C GLN A 344 -13.19 10.32 -37.25
N ASP A 345 -13.31 9.07 -37.72
CA ASP A 345 -14.34 8.11 -37.31
C ASP A 345 -13.77 6.68 -37.22
N VAL A 346 -14.57 5.73 -36.76
CA VAL A 346 -14.22 4.31 -36.67
C VAL A 346 -14.36 3.63 -38.04
N LYS A 347 -13.34 2.85 -38.42
CA LYS A 347 -13.30 2.06 -39.65
C LYS A 347 -13.00 0.60 -39.33
N GLU A 348 -13.97 -0.28 -39.57
CA GLU A 348 -13.71 -1.72 -39.55
C GLU A 348 -12.83 -2.13 -40.75
N ILE A 349 -11.81 -2.95 -40.49
CA ILE A 349 -10.82 -3.40 -41.48
C ILE A 349 -10.75 -4.93 -41.62
N GLY A 350 -11.65 -5.67 -40.96
CA GLY A 350 -11.78 -7.12 -41.05
C GLY A 350 -11.42 -7.86 -39.76
N LYS A 351 -11.92 -9.09 -39.60
CA LYS A 351 -11.73 -9.96 -38.41
C LYS A 351 -11.99 -9.25 -37.07
N GLY A 352 -12.97 -8.33 -37.01
CA GLY A 352 -13.26 -7.56 -35.80
C GLY A 352 -12.26 -6.45 -35.47
N PHE A 353 -11.16 -6.26 -36.22
CA PHE A 353 -10.30 -5.08 -36.08
C PHE A 353 -11.00 -3.82 -36.56
N LYS A 354 -10.99 -2.80 -35.72
CA LYS A 354 -11.55 -1.47 -35.94
C LYS A 354 -10.45 -0.42 -35.74
N ILE A 355 -10.07 0.33 -36.77
CA ILE A 355 -9.25 1.54 -36.58
C ILE A 355 -10.17 2.61 -35.99
N ARG A 356 -9.76 3.27 -34.90
CA ARG A 356 -10.54 4.27 -34.18
C ARG A 356 -10.17 5.69 -34.61
N ALA A 357 -11.07 6.64 -34.39
CA ALA A 357 -10.80 8.07 -34.52
C ALA A 357 -9.60 8.51 -33.63
N GLY A 358 -8.85 9.53 -34.07
CA GLY A 358 -7.65 10.02 -33.39
C GLY A 358 -6.36 9.25 -33.68
N SER A 359 -6.38 8.27 -34.58
CA SER A 359 -5.16 7.57 -35.02
C SER A 359 -4.20 8.51 -35.74
N ALA A 360 -2.90 8.29 -35.61
CA ALA A 360 -1.84 9.02 -36.32
C ALA A 360 -1.31 8.15 -37.48
N ALA A 361 -1.98 8.23 -38.62
CA ALA A 361 -1.75 7.35 -39.75
C ALA A 361 -0.76 7.93 -40.78
N LEU A 362 0.07 7.05 -41.35
CA LEU A 362 0.80 7.28 -42.60
C LEU A 362 0.03 6.57 -43.71
N VAL A 363 -0.27 7.24 -44.81
CA VAL A 363 -1.03 6.66 -45.94
C VAL A 363 -0.20 6.61 -47.22
N GLN A 364 -0.48 5.60 -48.04
CA GLN A 364 -0.12 5.54 -49.46
C GLN A 364 -1.41 5.51 -50.28
N VAL A 365 -1.60 6.52 -51.13
CA VAL A 365 -2.74 6.65 -52.03
C VAL A 365 -2.28 6.30 -53.43
N GLU A 366 -3.03 5.45 -54.12
CA GLU A 366 -2.80 5.13 -55.54
C GLU A 366 -4.13 5.04 -56.29
N ASP A 367 -4.17 5.62 -57.48
CA ASP A 367 -5.38 5.70 -58.33
C ASP A 367 -6.58 6.35 -57.60
N SER A 368 -6.32 7.29 -56.69
CA SER A 368 -7.30 7.91 -55.77
C SER A 368 -8.06 6.92 -54.87
N ASP A 369 -7.34 5.94 -54.31
CA ASP A 369 -7.81 5.04 -53.26
C ASP A 369 -6.67 4.75 -52.27
N ILE A 370 -6.98 4.49 -50.99
CA ILE A 370 -5.97 4.23 -49.96
C ILE A 370 -5.49 2.78 -50.12
N LYS A 371 -4.25 2.60 -50.57
CA LYS A 371 -3.64 1.27 -50.78
C LYS A 371 -2.75 0.83 -49.62
N GLY A 372 -2.11 1.79 -48.94
CA GLY A 372 -1.28 1.54 -47.78
C GLY A 372 -1.71 2.37 -46.56
N ILE A 373 -1.70 1.77 -45.37
CA ILE A 373 -1.84 2.46 -44.08
C ILE A 373 -0.83 1.94 -43.06
N GLY A 374 -0.18 2.85 -42.34
CA GLY A 374 0.79 2.56 -41.27
C GLY A 374 0.83 3.68 -40.22
N GLY A 375 1.89 3.73 -39.42
CA GLY A 375 2.02 4.70 -38.32
C GLY A 375 1.46 4.16 -36.99
N THR A 376 1.01 5.04 -36.10
CA THR A 376 0.44 4.66 -34.79
C THR A 376 -1.07 4.69 -34.86
N LEU A 377 -1.67 3.52 -35.06
CA LEU A 377 -3.12 3.34 -35.20
C LEU A 377 -3.74 3.06 -33.83
N LEU A 378 -4.75 3.84 -33.45
CA LEU A 378 -5.64 3.49 -32.34
C LEU A 378 -6.60 2.41 -32.85
N VAL A 379 -6.71 1.31 -32.12
CA VAL A 379 -7.47 0.13 -32.56
C VAL A 379 -8.46 -0.33 -31.49
N GLY A 380 -9.50 -1.03 -31.93
CA GLY A 380 -10.24 -1.99 -31.13
C GLY A 380 -10.24 -3.37 -31.81
N TYR A 381 -10.45 -4.43 -31.03
CA TYR A 381 -10.65 -5.79 -31.53
C TYR A 381 -11.94 -6.36 -30.94
N GLU A 382 -12.84 -6.79 -31.82
CA GLU A 382 -14.24 -7.08 -31.49
C GLU A 382 -14.82 -5.91 -30.67
N ASP A 383 -15.41 -6.15 -29.50
CA ASP A 383 -15.87 -5.10 -28.57
C ASP A 383 -15.20 -5.17 -27.18
N TRP A 384 -14.24 -6.11 -26.98
CA TRP A 384 -13.62 -6.37 -25.67
C TRP A 384 -12.15 -5.91 -25.56
N VAL A 385 -11.53 -5.43 -26.64
CA VAL A 385 -10.16 -4.86 -26.62
C VAL A 385 -10.10 -3.46 -27.21
N GLU A 386 -9.31 -2.58 -26.59
CA GLU A 386 -8.91 -1.30 -27.16
C GLU A 386 -7.39 -1.05 -26.96
N GLY A 387 -6.74 -0.30 -27.84
CA GLY A 387 -5.34 0.08 -27.65
C GLY A 387 -4.71 0.82 -28.83
N SER A 388 -3.39 0.68 -28.97
CA SER A 388 -2.62 1.25 -30.07
C SER A 388 -1.66 0.23 -30.69
N VAL A 389 -1.51 0.26 -32.01
CA VAL A 389 -0.58 -0.59 -32.79
C VAL A 389 0.33 0.30 -33.63
N ALA A 390 1.63 0.08 -33.52
CA ALA A 390 2.64 0.63 -34.41
C ALA A 390 2.78 -0.28 -35.65
N VAL A 391 2.53 0.30 -36.82
CA VAL A 391 2.60 -0.36 -38.13
C VAL A 391 3.73 0.29 -38.93
N ASP A 392 4.93 -0.30 -38.84
CA ASP A 392 6.19 0.31 -39.31
C ASP A 392 6.29 0.49 -40.83
N THR A 393 5.56 -0.32 -41.60
CA THR A 393 5.47 -0.24 -43.06
C THR A 393 4.00 -0.18 -43.46
N PRO A 394 3.57 0.77 -44.30
CA PRO A 394 2.17 0.87 -44.72
C PRO A 394 1.64 -0.41 -45.38
N GLY A 395 0.90 -1.21 -44.61
CA GLY A 395 0.24 -2.44 -45.05
C GLY A 395 -1.06 -2.13 -45.78
N LYS A 396 -1.69 -3.14 -46.40
CA LYS A 396 -3.00 -2.91 -47.02
C LYS A 396 -4.01 -2.46 -45.96
N LEU A 397 -4.99 -1.64 -46.36
CA LEU A 397 -6.03 -1.15 -45.46
C LEU A 397 -6.86 -2.28 -44.80
N ASP A 398 -6.99 -3.44 -45.46
CA ASP A 398 -7.66 -4.66 -44.94
C ASP A 398 -6.71 -5.60 -44.16
N SER A 399 -5.40 -5.31 -44.13
CA SER A 399 -4.37 -6.22 -43.60
C SER A 399 -3.24 -5.43 -42.94
N ILE A 400 -3.50 -4.92 -41.73
CA ILE A 400 -2.46 -4.29 -40.90
C ILE A 400 -1.62 -5.35 -40.18
N SER A 401 -0.33 -5.06 -39.95
CA SER A 401 0.58 -5.92 -39.19
C SER A 401 1.57 -5.05 -38.41
N GLY A 402 1.87 -5.41 -37.16
CA GLY A 402 2.67 -4.56 -36.27
C GLY A 402 2.66 -5.03 -34.81
N GLN A 403 3.27 -4.24 -33.93
CA GLN A 403 3.26 -4.47 -32.48
C GLN A 403 2.43 -3.41 -31.77
N GLY A 404 1.72 -3.79 -30.71
CA GLY A 404 0.83 -2.87 -30.01
C GLY A 404 0.71 -3.09 -28.51
N THR A 405 0.24 -2.06 -27.83
CA THR A 405 -0.21 -2.12 -26.43
C THR A 405 -1.73 -2.05 -26.41
N LEU A 406 -2.34 -3.10 -25.89
CA LEU A 406 -3.78 -3.31 -25.85
C LEU A 406 -4.27 -3.39 -24.39
N ARG A 407 -5.57 -3.19 -24.17
CA ARG A 407 -6.24 -3.25 -22.88
C ARG A 407 -7.57 -3.98 -23.03
N LEU A 408 -7.87 -4.94 -22.15
CA LEU A 408 -9.21 -5.52 -22.05
C LEU A 408 -10.19 -4.45 -21.53
N VAL A 409 -11.24 -4.18 -22.29
CA VAL A 409 -12.34 -3.27 -21.91
C VAL A 409 -13.62 -3.99 -21.52
N ASP A 410 -13.72 -5.28 -21.84
CA ASP A 410 -14.73 -6.22 -21.36
C ASP A 410 -14.04 -7.56 -21.01
N GLU A 411 -14.77 -8.51 -20.44
CA GLU A 411 -14.24 -9.84 -20.11
C GLU A 411 -14.18 -10.77 -21.34
N LYS A 412 -13.14 -11.61 -21.41
CA LYS A 412 -12.97 -12.60 -22.50
C LYS A 412 -12.72 -13.98 -21.94
N LYS A 413 -13.57 -14.93 -22.30
CA LYS A 413 -13.32 -16.36 -22.06
C LYS A 413 -12.30 -16.91 -23.06
N VAL A 414 -11.38 -17.74 -22.56
CA VAL A 414 -10.36 -18.45 -23.33
C VAL A 414 -10.51 -19.94 -23.03
N GLY A 415 -11.18 -20.64 -23.94
CA GLY A 415 -11.77 -21.95 -23.66
C GLY A 415 -12.86 -21.91 -22.57
N ASP A 416 -13.19 -23.07 -22.02
CA ASP A 416 -14.32 -23.21 -21.08
C ASP A 416 -14.04 -22.65 -19.68
N LYS A 417 -12.77 -22.68 -19.25
CA LYS A 417 -12.36 -22.46 -17.85
C LYS A 417 -11.72 -21.09 -17.57
N VAL A 418 -10.95 -20.53 -18.49
CA VAL A 418 -10.21 -19.27 -18.23
C VAL A 418 -11.08 -18.08 -18.60
N THR A 419 -11.22 -17.11 -17.69
CA THR A 419 -11.89 -15.82 -17.97
C THR A 419 -10.92 -14.67 -17.68
N LEU A 420 -10.48 -13.95 -18.71
CA LEU A 420 -9.67 -12.75 -18.58
C LEU A 420 -10.55 -11.56 -18.17
N ARG A 421 -10.14 -10.86 -17.12
CA ARG A 421 -10.90 -9.75 -16.51
C ARG A 421 -10.52 -8.41 -17.14
N GLN A 422 -11.51 -7.53 -17.24
CA GLN A 422 -11.38 -6.14 -17.72
C GLN A 422 -10.29 -5.33 -16.97
N GLY A 423 -9.74 -4.32 -17.65
CA GLY A 423 -8.71 -3.42 -17.10
C GLY A 423 -7.27 -3.97 -17.15
N SER A 424 -7.09 -5.20 -17.62
CA SER A 424 -5.78 -5.83 -17.87
C SER A 424 -5.08 -5.22 -19.10
N PHE A 425 -3.75 -5.17 -19.09
CA PHE A 425 -2.92 -4.65 -20.19
C PHE A 425 -2.13 -5.76 -20.87
N LEU A 426 -1.92 -5.61 -22.19
CA LEU A 426 -1.37 -6.64 -23.08
C LEU A 426 -0.35 -6.02 -24.04
N ALA A 427 0.77 -6.68 -24.24
CA ALA A 427 1.60 -6.52 -25.44
C ALA A 427 1.10 -7.50 -26.51
N ALA A 428 0.86 -7.04 -27.74
CA ALA A 428 0.27 -7.86 -28.80
C ALA A 428 1.06 -7.78 -30.12
N THR A 429 1.15 -8.91 -30.82
CA THR A 429 1.64 -8.99 -32.21
C THR A 429 0.45 -9.15 -33.15
N VAL A 430 0.15 -8.10 -33.89
CA VAL A 430 -0.93 -8.10 -34.90
C VAL A 430 -0.35 -8.50 -36.25
N ALA A 431 -0.98 -9.45 -36.95
CA ALA A 431 -0.59 -9.80 -38.32
C ALA A 431 -1.81 -10.15 -39.18
N ASN A 432 -1.91 -9.52 -40.34
CA ASN A 432 -3.06 -9.59 -41.25
C ASN A 432 -4.40 -9.27 -40.55
N SER A 433 -4.45 -8.14 -39.85
CA SER A 433 -5.60 -7.69 -39.06
C SER A 433 -6.09 -8.76 -38.09
N ASP A 434 -5.18 -9.39 -37.33
CA ASP A 434 -5.49 -10.45 -36.38
C ASP A 434 -4.50 -10.50 -35.20
N ILE A 435 -4.96 -10.87 -34.00
CA ILE A 435 -4.10 -10.98 -32.81
C ILE A 435 -3.44 -12.36 -32.79
N THR A 436 -2.22 -12.44 -33.33
CA THR A 436 -1.53 -13.73 -33.50
C THR A 436 -0.77 -14.21 -32.26
N ARG A 437 -0.30 -13.28 -31.42
CA ARG A 437 0.37 -13.55 -30.13
C ARG A 437 0.09 -12.40 -29.17
N TRP A 438 0.00 -12.69 -27.89
CA TRP A 438 -0.07 -11.70 -26.81
C TRP A 438 0.75 -12.12 -25.59
N ALA A 439 1.13 -11.16 -24.75
CA ALA A 439 1.93 -11.36 -23.55
C ALA A 439 1.69 -10.24 -22.51
N GLY A 440 2.09 -10.47 -21.26
CA GLY A 440 1.99 -9.51 -20.15
C GLY A 440 0.99 -9.91 -19.06
N THR A 441 0.97 -9.12 -17.98
CA THR A 441 0.20 -9.41 -16.77
C THR A 441 -1.29 -9.12 -16.93
N VAL A 442 -2.12 -10.16 -16.87
CA VAL A 442 -3.58 -10.06 -16.89
C VAL A 442 -4.19 -10.47 -15.56
N LYS A 443 -5.30 -9.83 -15.18
CA LYS A 443 -6.21 -10.35 -14.16
C LYS A 443 -7.07 -11.45 -14.79
N PHE A 444 -7.26 -12.56 -14.08
CA PHE A 444 -8.08 -13.66 -14.58
C PHE A 444 -8.80 -14.41 -13.46
N GLY A 445 -9.85 -15.13 -13.83
CA GLY A 445 -10.42 -16.23 -13.07
C GLY A 445 -10.22 -17.56 -13.81
N PHE A 446 -10.18 -18.66 -13.06
CA PHE A 446 -10.18 -20.03 -13.60
C PHE A 446 -11.30 -20.84 -12.95
N ASP A 447 -12.13 -21.45 -13.78
CA ASP A 447 -13.49 -21.88 -13.43
C ASP A 447 -14.22 -20.74 -12.69
N ASP A 448 -14.90 -21.04 -11.59
CA ASP A 448 -15.56 -20.07 -10.71
C ASP A 448 -15.01 -20.08 -9.28
N PHE A 449 -13.85 -20.74 -9.06
CA PHE A 449 -13.24 -20.97 -7.74
C PHE A 449 -11.81 -20.44 -7.60
N ILE A 450 -11.20 -19.90 -8.67
CA ILE A 450 -9.88 -19.24 -8.62
C ILE A 450 -10.00 -17.80 -9.15
N GLU A 451 -9.36 -16.84 -8.48
CA GLU A 451 -9.00 -15.55 -9.08
C GLU A 451 -7.54 -15.17 -8.79
N GLY A 452 -6.93 -14.39 -9.69
CA GLY A 452 -5.57 -13.89 -9.49
C GLY A 452 -4.97 -13.13 -10.68
N GLN A 453 -3.64 -13.18 -10.77
CA GLN A 453 -2.84 -12.58 -11.84
C GLN A 453 -2.09 -13.67 -12.62
N LEU A 454 -2.04 -13.52 -13.93
CA LEU A 454 -1.38 -14.41 -14.87
C LEU A 454 -0.43 -13.59 -15.75
N ASP A 455 0.85 -13.88 -15.67
CA ASP A 455 1.88 -13.34 -16.56
C ASP A 455 1.94 -14.18 -17.83
N LEU A 456 1.26 -13.70 -18.88
CA LEU A 456 1.19 -14.37 -20.17
C LEU A 456 2.57 -14.36 -20.86
N ASP A 457 3.06 -15.55 -21.20
CA ASP A 457 4.24 -15.72 -22.04
C ASP A 457 3.89 -15.74 -23.54
N GLY A 458 4.92 -15.70 -24.38
CA GLY A 458 4.77 -15.61 -25.83
C GLY A 458 4.15 -16.82 -26.54
N GLY A 459 3.82 -17.91 -25.85
CA GLY A 459 3.03 -19.02 -26.37
C GLY A 459 1.52 -18.73 -26.43
N SER A 460 1.07 -17.67 -25.75
CA SER A 460 -0.36 -17.34 -25.62
C SER A 460 -0.96 -16.82 -26.94
N SER A 461 -2.21 -17.22 -27.20
CA SER A 461 -3.06 -16.84 -28.34
C SER A 461 -4.50 -16.52 -27.87
N LEU A 462 -5.39 -16.13 -28.78
CA LEU A 462 -6.79 -15.85 -28.42
C LEU A 462 -7.55 -17.07 -27.84
N ASP A 463 -7.13 -18.28 -28.20
CA ASP A 463 -7.74 -19.54 -27.76
C ASP A 463 -6.93 -20.26 -26.65
N THR A 464 -5.73 -19.75 -26.31
CA THR A 464 -4.80 -20.40 -25.36
C THR A 464 -4.03 -19.41 -24.50
N VAL A 465 -3.92 -19.68 -23.21
CA VAL A 465 -2.98 -18.99 -22.30
C VAL A 465 -1.82 -19.92 -21.91
N SER A 466 -0.61 -19.37 -21.88
CA SER A 466 0.58 -20.00 -21.33
C SER A 466 1.35 -18.99 -20.49
N GLY A 467 1.91 -19.43 -19.37
CA GLY A 467 2.66 -18.56 -18.47
C GLY A 467 2.52 -18.94 -17.00
N PHE A 468 2.84 -18.00 -16.12
CA PHE A 468 2.87 -18.20 -14.67
C PHE A 468 1.76 -17.42 -13.98
N ALA A 469 1.05 -18.07 -13.06
CA ALA A 469 -0.05 -17.48 -12.31
C ALA A 469 0.22 -17.44 -10.80
N THR A 470 -0.23 -16.36 -10.15
CA THR A 470 -0.33 -16.24 -8.70
C THR A 470 -1.80 -15.98 -8.35
N VAL A 471 -2.39 -16.85 -7.52
CA VAL A 471 -3.84 -16.94 -7.33
C VAL A 471 -4.23 -17.27 -5.89
N GLY A 472 -5.48 -16.95 -5.53
CA GLY A 472 -6.15 -17.44 -4.33
C GLY A 472 -7.42 -18.24 -4.68
N LEU A 473 -7.87 -19.10 -3.76
CA LEU A 473 -9.15 -19.79 -3.89
C LEU A 473 -10.28 -18.87 -3.42
N VAL A 474 -11.28 -18.66 -4.28
CA VAL A 474 -12.48 -17.85 -3.99
C VAL A 474 -13.73 -18.70 -3.73
N LYS A 475 -13.62 -20.03 -3.80
CA LYS A 475 -14.59 -21.03 -3.33
C LYS A 475 -13.87 -22.30 -2.85
N PRO A 476 -14.51 -23.16 -2.03
CA PRO A 476 -13.93 -24.45 -1.67
C PRO A 476 -13.89 -25.42 -2.86
N VAL A 477 -12.83 -26.24 -2.94
CA VAL A 477 -12.58 -27.19 -4.04
C VAL A 477 -12.34 -28.60 -3.47
N PRO A 478 -13.24 -29.57 -3.69
CA PRO A 478 -13.01 -30.95 -3.28
C PRO A 478 -11.99 -31.64 -4.19
N ILE A 479 -10.99 -32.31 -3.61
CA ILE A 479 -10.01 -33.10 -4.35
C ILE A 479 -10.64 -34.44 -4.74
N ALA A 480 -10.76 -34.66 -6.05
CA ALA A 480 -11.56 -35.74 -6.62
C ALA A 480 -11.18 -37.14 -6.08
N GLY A 481 -12.18 -37.90 -5.63
CA GLY A 481 -11.99 -39.26 -5.09
C GLY A 481 -11.51 -39.33 -3.65
N THR A 482 -11.39 -38.21 -2.94
CA THR A 482 -10.91 -38.14 -1.55
C THR A 482 -11.90 -37.41 -0.64
N ALA A 483 -11.66 -37.43 0.68
CA ALA A 483 -12.39 -36.62 1.66
C ALA A 483 -11.74 -35.24 1.92
N LEU A 484 -10.76 -34.84 1.10
CA LEU A 484 -10.02 -33.58 1.21
C LEU A 484 -10.73 -32.46 0.43
N VAL A 485 -10.94 -31.33 1.09
CA VAL A 485 -11.47 -30.10 0.50
C VAL A 485 -10.47 -28.98 0.74
N LEU A 486 -9.99 -28.34 -0.34
CA LEU A 486 -9.27 -27.09 -0.25
C LEU A 486 -10.28 -25.97 0.02
N GLN A 487 -10.01 -25.11 1.00
CA GLN A 487 -10.92 -24.07 1.45
C GLN A 487 -10.54 -22.71 0.85
N GLU A 488 -11.44 -21.73 0.97
CA GLU A 488 -11.20 -20.35 0.50
C GLU A 488 -9.94 -19.72 1.11
N GLY A 489 -9.27 -18.87 0.34
CA GLY A 489 -8.01 -18.23 0.68
C GLY A 489 -6.77 -18.97 0.15
N GLY A 490 -5.69 -18.91 0.92
CA GLY A 490 -4.37 -19.42 0.52
C GLY A 490 -3.64 -18.51 -0.49
N SER A 491 -2.43 -18.93 -0.87
CA SER A 491 -1.60 -18.31 -1.90
C SER A 491 -0.96 -19.42 -2.73
N ILE A 492 -1.53 -19.66 -3.90
CA ILE A 492 -1.11 -20.69 -4.86
C ILE A 492 -0.36 -20.02 -6.00
N THR A 493 0.77 -20.60 -6.40
CA THR A 493 1.44 -20.34 -7.67
C THR A 493 1.31 -21.54 -8.59
N GLY A 494 1.29 -21.31 -9.91
CA GLY A 494 1.21 -22.42 -10.86
C GLY A 494 1.44 -22.03 -12.31
N THR A 495 1.64 -23.05 -13.15
CA THR A 495 1.94 -22.87 -14.59
C THR A 495 0.71 -23.20 -15.44
N PHE A 496 0.43 -22.36 -16.42
CA PHE A 496 -0.61 -22.60 -17.43
C PHE A 496 -0.01 -23.14 -18.73
N ASP A 497 -0.67 -24.17 -19.28
CA ASP A 497 -0.44 -24.70 -20.62
C ASP A 497 -1.79 -24.86 -21.34
N GLY A 498 -2.01 -24.04 -22.37
CA GLY A 498 -3.24 -23.97 -23.15
C GLY A 498 -4.44 -23.41 -22.37
N THR A 499 -5.18 -24.28 -21.69
CA THR A 499 -6.32 -23.92 -20.83
C THR A 499 -6.33 -24.74 -19.53
N LYS A 500 -5.17 -25.32 -19.18
CA LYS A 500 -4.98 -26.15 -17.98
C LYS A 500 -3.89 -25.56 -17.09
N MET A 501 -4.14 -25.54 -15.79
CA MET A 501 -3.12 -25.32 -14.77
C MET A 501 -2.41 -26.67 -14.54
N THR A 502 -1.19 -26.83 -15.03
CA THR A 502 -0.49 -28.13 -15.11
C THR A 502 0.38 -28.45 -13.90
N SER A 503 0.65 -27.45 -13.07
CA SER A 503 1.42 -27.57 -11.83
C SER A 503 0.97 -26.50 -10.85
N MET A 504 0.89 -26.85 -9.58
CA MET A 504 0.60 -25.94 -8.47
C MET A 504 1.57 -26.15 -7.30
N SER A 505 1.93 -25.04 -6.63
CA SER A 505 2.70 -25.04 -5.39
C SER A 505 2.33 -23.82 -4.54
N GLY A 506 2.48 -23.88 -3.23
CA GLY A 506 2.14 -22.77 -2.33
C GLY A 506 1.49 -23.23 -1.04
N GLN A 507 0.76 -22.32 -0.39
CA GLN A 507 0.04 -22.61 0.85
C GLN A 507 -1.47 -22.54 0.61
N VAL A 508 -2.19 -23.53 1.14
CA VAL A 508 -3.65 -23.63 1.07
C VAL A 508 -4.24 -23.88 2.45
N VAL A 509 -5.46 -23.42 2.66
CA VAL A 509 -6.30 -23.88 3.78
C VAL A 509 -6.98 -25.17 3.34
N LEU A 510 -7.08 -26.17 4.22
CA LEU A 510 -7.77 -27.42 3.93
C LEU A 510 -8.69 -27.88 5.06
N GLU A 511 -9.63 -28.75 4.71
CA GLU A 511 -10.46 -29.55 5.60
C GLU A 511 -10.45 -31.01 5.10
N TYR A 512 -10.39 -31.98 6.01
CA TYR A 512 -10.43 -33.40 5.69
C TYR A 512 -11.50 -34.12 6.52
N ASP A 513 -12.43 -34.77 5.82
CA ASP A 513 -13.49 -35.63 6.39
C ASP A 513 -14.31 -34.94 7.51
N GLN A 514 -14.45 -33.60 7.44
CA GLN A 514 -15.16 -32.74 8.40
C GLN A 514 -14.65 -32.81 9.86
N TRP A 515 -13.47 -33.37 10.10
CA TRP A 515 -12.91 -33.54 11.46
C TRP A 515 -11.48 -33.03 11.63
N LEU A 516 -10.73 -32.83 10.53
CA LEU A 516 -9.46 -32.10 10.52
C LEU A 516 -9.58 -30.82 9.70
N ARG A 517 -8.98 -29.73 10.16
CA ARG A 517 -8.87 -28.46 9.41
C ARG A 517 -7.53 -27.78 9.69
N GLY A 518 -6.94 -27.10 8.72
CA GLY A 518 -5.68 -26.39 8.93
C GLY A 518 -5.05 -25.82 7.67
N THR A 519 -3.73 -25.61 7.71
CA THR A 519 -2.94 -25.06 6.60
C THR A 519 -1.91 -26.08 6.11
N ALA A 520 -1.75 -26.16 4.79
CA ALA A 520 -0.85 -27.13 4.16
C ALA A 520 0.03 -26.48 3.09
N THR A 521 1.26 -26.99 2.99
CA THR A 521 2.22 -26.58 1.96
C THR A 521 2.24 -27.64 0.87
N MET A 522 1.84 -27.25 -0.34
CA MET A 522 1.79 -28.14 -1.51
C MET A 522 3.21 -28.44 -2.01
N THR A 523 3.58 -29.72 -2.13
CA THR A 523 4.90 -30.15 -2.61
C THR A 523 4.79 -31.05 -3.85
N GLY A 524 5.70 -30.85 -4.81
CA GLY A 524 5.65 -31.56 -6.09
C GLY A 524 4.62 -31.02 -7.09
N ALA A 525 4.33 -31.81 -8.13
CA ALA A 525 3.45 -31.42 -9.24
C ALA A 525 1.97 -31.61 -8.90
N ASN A 526 1.39 -30.67 -8.16
CA ASN A 526 0.01 -30.74 -7.70
C ASN A 526 -0.99 -30.28 -8.78
N SER A 527 -2.24 -30.75 -8.64
CA SER A 527 -3.39 -30.39 -9.46
C SER A 527 -4.67 -30.39 -8.62
N PHE A 528 -5.81 -29.96 -9.17
CA PHE A 528 -7.11 -30.09 -8.48
C PHE A 528 -7.64 -31.54 -8.43
N GLU A 529 -6.97 -32.47 -9.11
CA GLU A 529 -7.24 -33.91 -9.07
C GLU A 529 -6.27 -34.64 -8.11
N THR A 530 -5.15 -34.02 -7.71
CA THR A 530 -4.06 -34.67 -6.97
C THR A 530 -3.34 -33.71 -6.02
N PHE A 531 -3.43 -33.96 -4.71
CA PHE A 531 -2.80 -33.17 -3.66
C PHE A 531 -1.72 -33.96 -2.91
N SER A 532 -0.51 -33.42 -2.80
CA SER A 532 0.58 -33.96 -1.99
C SER A 532 1.29 -32.83 -1.24
N GLY A 533 1.63 -33.07 0.02
CA GLY A 533 2.22 -32.05 0.88
C GLY A 533 2.05 -32.33 2.38
N THR A 534 2.66 -31.48 3.19
CA THR A 534 2.60 -31.56 4.66
C THR A 534 1.62 -30.51 5.18
N ALA A 535 0.75 -30.90 6.10
CA ALA A 535 -0.28 -30.06 6.68
C ALA A 535 -0.13 -29.96 8.20
N ASN A 536 -0.27 -28.74 8.74
CA ASN A 536 -0.49 -28.52 10.17
C ASN A 536 -2.01 -28.36 10.35
N VAL A 537 -2.63 -29.29 11.07
CA VAL A 537 -4.08 -29.37 11.22
C VAL A 537 -4.49 -29.52 12.67
N GLN A 538 -5.71 -29.09 12.97
CA GLN A 538 -6.35 -29.28 14.26
C GLN A 538 -7.58 -30.18 14.09
N VAL A 539 -7.85 -30.98 15.13
CA VAL A 539 -9.08 -31.74 15.26
C VAL A 539 -10.23 -30.76 15.55
N VAL A 540 -11.09 -30.53 14.56
CA VAL A 540 -12.27 -29.64 14.66
C VAL A 540 -13.55 -30.40 15.02
N LYS A 541 -13.45 -31.72 15.21
CA LYS A 541 -14.53 -32.59 15.68
C LYS A 541 -13.93 -33.86 16.27
N PRO A 542 -14.28 -34.27 17.51
CA PRO A 542 -13.83 -35.52 18.08
C PRO A 542 -14.10 -36.74 17.18
N LYS A 543 -13.16 -37.69 17.19
CA LYS A 543 -13.14 -38.82 16.26
C LYS A 543 -12.76 -40.10 16.98
N ASP A 544 -13.67 -41.07 17.03
CA ASP A 544 -13.44 -42.41 17.57
C ASP A 544 -12.66 -43.30 16.58
N PHE A 545 -11.76 -44.13 17.09
CA PHE A 545 -10.89 -45.05 16.34
C PHE A 545 -10.95 -46.48 16.92
N ALA A 546 -10.46 -47.45 16.14
CA ALA A 546 -10.36 -48.83 16.61
C ALA A 546 -9.41 -48.95 17.82
N GLY A 547 -9.76 -49.83 18.76
CA GLY A 547 -9.01 -50.04 20.02
C GLY A 547 -9.54 -49.26 21.22
N GLY A 548 -10.53 -48.39 21.03
CA GLY A 548 -11.13 -47.60 22.11
C GLY A 548 -10.50 -46.21 22.27
N ILE A 549 -9.50 -45.86 21.45
CA ILE A 549 -8.96 -44.50 21.34
C ILE A 549 -9.93 -43.61 20.56
N ARG A 550 -10.13 -42.39 21.04
CA ARG A 550 -10.79 -41.26 20.38
C ARG A 550 -9.86 -40.06 20.49
N LEU A 551 -9.59 -39.39 19.37
CA LEU A 551 -8.88 -38.10 19.36
C LEU A 551 -9.87 -36.97 19.63
N GLU A 552 -9.44 -35.98 20.41
CA GLU A 552 -10.31 -34.94 20.92
C GLU A 552 -10.08 -33.56 20.28
N GLU A 553 -11.07 -32.68 20.40
CA GLU A 553 -11.10 -31.38 19.74
C GLU A 553 -9.96 -30.45 20.19
N ASN A 554 -9.42 -29.65 19.26
CA ASN A 554 -8.24 -28.78 19.38
C ASN A 554 -6.89 -29.52 19.42
N SER A 555 -6.87 -30.86 19.46
CA SER A 555 -5.65 -31.66 19.26
C SER A 555 -4.92 -31.25 17.97
N SER A 556 -3.62 -31.02 18.05
CA SER A 556 -2.82 -30.50 16.94
C SER A 556 -1.94 -31.59 16.32
N LEU A 557 -2.01 -31.72 15.01
CA LEU A 557 -1.44 -32.81 14.22
C LEU A 557 -0.60 -32.26 13.06
N VAL A 558 0.52 -32.91 12.80
CA VAL A 558 1.20 -32.85 11.50
C VAL A 558 0.73 -34.06 10.70
N VAL A 559 0.20 -33.81 9.51
CA VAL A 559 -0.31 -34.84 8.59
C VAL A 559 0.39 -34.72 7.24
N GLU A 560 1.01 -35.81 6.78
CA GLU A 560 1.48 -35.92 5.41
C GLU A 560 0.35 -36.44 4.52
N PHE A 561 0.16 -35.82 3.36
CA PHE A 561 -0.79 -36.25 2.34
C PHE A 561 -0.06 -36.74 1.09
N GLY A 562 -0.49 -37.89 0.56
CA GLY A 562 -0.15 -38.39 -0.75
C GLY A 562 -1.40 -38.59 -1.60
N SER A 563 -1.49 -37.91 -2.75
CA SER A 563 -2.66 -37.98 -3.66
C SER A 563 -4.02 -37.70 -2.99
N GLY A 564 -4.04 -36.76 -2.03
CA GLY A 564 -5.23 -36.29 -1.30
C GLY A 564 -5.67 -37.21 -0.14
N VAL A 565 -4.91 -38.26 0.16
CA VAL A 565 -5.14 -39.17 1.29
C VAL A 565 -4.00 -39.00 2.31
N PRO A 566 -4.27 -38.93 3.62
CA PRO A 566 -3.23 -38.98 4.65
C PRO A 566 -2.39 -40.25 4.55
N THR A 567 -1.07 -40.12 4.69
CA THR A 567 -0.10 -41.22 4.67
C THR A 567 0.66 -41.39 5.99
N GLU A 568 0.83 -40.31 6.76
CA GLU A 568 1.42 -40.35 8.09
C GLU A 568 0.79 -39.24 8.97
N TYR A 569 0.63 -39.56 10.26
CA TYR A 569 0.12 -38.69 11.32
C TYR A 569 1.12 -38.66 12.46
N SER A 570 1.45 -37.47 12.96
CA SER A 570 2.24 -37.31 14.18
C SER A 570 1.83 -36.08 14.98
N GLY A 571 2.06 -36.10 16.29
CA GLY A 571 1.79 -34.94 17.14
C GLY A 571 1.67 -35.25 18.63
N ASN A 572 1.36 -34.20 19.38
CA ASN A 572 0.86 -34.28 20.75
C ASN A 572 -0.65 -34.03 20.69
N VAL A 573 -1.44 -35.02 21.08
CA VAL A 573 -2.91 -35.00 20.92
C VAL A 573 -3.62 -35.47 22.16
N ASP A 574 -4.73 -34.82 22.48
CA ASP A 574 -5.61 -35.19 23.58
C ASP A 574 -6.47 -36.40 23.17
N VAL A 575 -6.53 -37.40 24.07
CA VAL A 575 -7.09 -38.70 23.79
C VAL A 575 -7.99 -39.25 24.88
N THR A 576 -8.90 -40.08 24.39
CA THR A 576 -9.87 -40.87 25.12
C THR A 576 -9.68 -42.34 24.78
N TYR A 577 -9.16 -43.15 25.71
CA TYR A 577 -9.17 -44.61 25.75
C TYR A 577 -10.27 -45.22 26.68
N ASP A 578 -11.34 -45.75 26.09
CA ASP A 578 -12.09 -46.90 26.68
C ASP A 578 -12.91 -46.64 27.98
N GLN A 579 -13.33 -45.39 28.27
CA GLN A 579 -14.26 -45.05 29.39
C GLN A 579 -13.80 -45.43 30.81
N TRP A 580 -12.52 -45.15 31.11
CA TRP A 580 -11.99 -45.14 32.50
C TRP A 580 -10.72 -44.28 32.66
N LEU A 581 -9.98 -44.15 31.57
CA LEU A 581 -8.81 -43.27 31.37
C LEU A 581 -9.24 -41.62 30.99
N LYS A 582 -8.08 -39.66 30.60
CA LYS A 582 -8.01 -38.16 30.34
C LYS A 582 -6.62 -37.99 29.75
N GLY A 583 -6.37 -37.13 28.77
CA GLY A 583 -5.04 -36.56 28.55
C GLY A 583 -4.35 -36.81 27.23
N SER A 584 -3.11 -36.35 27.12
CA SER A 584 -2.39 -36.20 25.85
C SER A 584 -1.35 -37.30 25.61
N ILE A 585 -1.21 -37.78 24.38
CA ILE A 585 -0.12 -38.70 23.98
C ILE A 585 0.76 -38.08 22.91
N ASN A 586 2.06 -38.37 22.97
CA ASN A 586 2.96 -38.19 21.84
C ASN A 586 2.95 -39.47 21.02
N PHE A 587 2.54 -39.40 19.75
CA PHE A 587 2.38 -40.57 18.91
C PHE A 587 2.85 -40.36 17.47
N THR A 588 3.10 -41.47 16.79
CA THR A 588 3.27 -41.56 15.34
C THR A 588 2.40 -42.71 14.81
N ALA A 589 1.77 -42.53 13.65
CA ALA A 589 0.96 -43.58 13.03
C ALA A 589 0.83 -43.38 11.51
N THR A 590 0.82 -44.49 10.76
CA THR A 590 0.45 -44.51 9.34
C THR A 590 -1.07 -44.68 9.13
N ASP A 591 -1.75 -45.30 10.08
CA ASP A 591 -3.21 -45.31 10.22
C ASP A 591 -3.56 -45.04 11.70
N LEU A 592 -4.56 -44.20 11.94
CA LEU A 592 -5.06 -43.84 13.27
C LEU A 592 -5.78 -45.01 13.98
N ASN A 593 -6.05 -46.11 13.28
CA ASN A 593 -6.44 -47.38 13.92
C ASN A 593 -5.28 -48.14 14.57
N SER A 594 -4.02 -47.72 14.35
CA SER A 594 -2.81 -48.34 14.95
C SER A 594 -1.89 -47.31 15.60
N ILE A 595 -2.45 -46.44 16.43
CA ILE A 595 -1.73 -45.43 17.22
C ILE A 595 -0.71 -46.12 18.13
N THR A 596 0.56 -45.71 18.04
CA THR A 596 1.62 -46.17 18.93
C THR A 596 2.36 -44.95 19.49
N GLY A 597 2.58 -44.93 20.80
CA GLY A 597 3.09 -43.77 21.49
C GLY A 597 3.17 -43.97 23.01
N SER A 598 3.65 -42.95 23.70
CA SER A 598 3.62 -42.90 25.16
C SER A 598 3.14 -41.54 25.61
N GLY A 599 2.52 -41.51 26.78
CA GLY A 599 2.05 -40.26 27.31
C GLY A 599 1.12 -40.43 28.49
N SER A 600 0.13 -39.56 28.49
CA SER A 600 0.22 -38.49 29.47
C SER A 600 -1.19 -38.15 29.98
N LEU A 601 -1.71 -38.90 30.96
CA LEU A 601 -3.14 -39.05 31.23
C LEU A 601 -3.62 -38.59 32.67
N ARG A 602 -4.83 -38.96 33.17
CA ARG A 602 -5.32 -38.90 34.61
C ARG A 602 -6.64 -39.67 34.83
N VAL A 603 -6.71 -40.80 35.55
CA VAL A 603 -7.94 -41.64 35.70
C VAL A 603 -9.20 -40.84 36.10
N GLU A 604 -10.37 -41.14 35.50
CA GLU A 604 -11.68 -40.54 35.85
C GLU A 604 -12.73 -41.54 36.36
N GLN A 605 -12.63 -42.84 36.04
CA GLN A 605 -13.52 -43.87 36.61
C GLN A 605 -12.72 -44.96 37.34
N GLU A 606 -13.26 -45.44 38.46
CA GLU A 606 -12.60 -46.46 39.28
C GLU A 606 -12.40 -47.77 38.49
N LYS A 607 -11.14 -48.10 38.17
CA LYS A 607 -10.79 -49.28 37.38
C LYS A 607 -10.29 -50.39 38.28
N ARG A 608 -11.06 -51.47 38.39
CA ARG A 608 -10.60 -52.70 39.06
C ARG A 608 -9.39 -53.27 38.31
N LEU A 609 -8.31 -53.53 39.06
CA LEU A 609 -7.09 -54.17 38.61
C LEU A 609 -7.13 -55.66 39.03
N GLY A 610 -6.02 -56.39 38.84
CA GLY A 610 -5.85 -57.73 39.38
C GLY A 610 -6.07 -57.81 40.90
N GLY A 611 -6.60 -58.94 41.38
CA GLY A 611 -6.72 -59.24 42.80
C GLY A 611 -7.70 -58.31 43.55
N PRO A 612 -7.34 -57.84 44.76
CA PRO A 612 -8.17 -56.96 45.61
C PRO A 612 -7.99 -55.48 45.29
N LEU A 613 -7.38 -55.11 44.15
CA LEU A 613 -6.96 -53.73 43.88
C LEU A 613 -7.92 -53.01 42.94
N SER A 614 -8.28 -51.77 43.27
CA SER A 614 -8.97 -50.85 42.36
C SER A 614 -8.25 -49.51 42.29
N LEU A 615 -7.98 -49.04 41.07
CA LEU A 615 -7.39 -47.75 40.77
C LEU A 615 -8.45 -46.65 40.84
N LEU A 616 -8.25 -45.63 41.66
CA LEU A 616 -9.25 -44.59 41.92
C LEU A 616 -9.16 -43.42 40.92
N ASP A 617 -10.29 -42.72 40.73
CA ASP A 617 -10.35 -41.40 40.07
C ASP A 617 -9.31 -40.43 40.65
N GLY A 618 -8.72 -39.58 39.81
CA GLY A 618 -7.68 -38.63 40.17
C GLY A 618 -6.29 -39.25 40.40
N SER A 619 -6.11 -40.53 40.08
CA SER A 619 -4.81 -41.22 40.11
C SER A 619 -3.91 -40.85 38.94
N TYR A 620 -2.58 -41.04 39.12
CA TYR A 620 -1.61 -40.72 38.08
C TYR A 620 -0.63 -41.87 37.63
N ILE A 621 -0.96 -42.61 36.54
CA ILE A 621 -0.27 -43.78 35.88
C ILE A 621 0.31 -43.61 34.43
N ARG A 622 1.62 -43.48 34.20
CA ARG A 622 2.25 -43.30 32.86
C ARG A 622 1.84 -44.39 31.89
N ALA A 623 1.15 -44.04 30.81
CA ALA A 623 0.58 -45.03 29.90
C ALA A 623 1.42 -45.18 28.62
N ASN A 624 1.78 -46.43 28.32
CA ASN A 624 2.33 -46.80 27.02
C ASN A 624 1.21 -47.41 26.15
N MET A 625 1.10 -46.92 24.90
CA MET A 625 0.08 -47.32 23.94
C MET A 625 0.73 -47.99 22.73
N GLU A 626 0.27 -49.18 22.37
CA GLU A 626 0.82 -49.97 21.25
C GLU A 626 -0.32 -50.53 20.39
N ASN A 627 -0.33 -50.18 19.10
CA ASN A 627 -1.40 -50.55 18.15
C ASN A 627 -2.82 -50.25 18.68
N SER A 628 -3.02 -49.01 19.15
CA SER A 628 -4.23 -48.47 19.76
C SER A 628 -4.73 -49.21 21.03
N LYS A 629 -3.84 -49.93 21.73
CA LYS A 629 -4.17 -50.64 22.99
C LYS A 629 -3.29 -50.17 24.13
N PHE A 630 -3.88 -50.13 25.32
CA PHE A 630 -3.14 -49.95 26.58
C PHE A 630 -2.24 -51.15 26.84
N LYS A 631 -0.94 -50.89 27.05
CA LYS A 631 0.10 -51.92 27.17
C LYS A 631 0.49 -52.18 28.62
N ASP A 632 1.07 -51.16 29.25
CA ASP A 632 1.65 -51.19 30.59
C ASP A 632 1.65 -49.77 31.19
N PHE A 633 1.93 -49.68 32.49
CA PHE A 633 2.02 -48.41 33.21
C PHE A 633 2.94 -48.40 34.44
N SER A 634 3.29 -47.19 34.89
CA SER A 634 3.92 -46.91 36.20
C SER A 634 3.29 -45.66 36.81
N GLY A 635 3.00 -45.61 38.12
CA GLY A 635 2.20 -44.50 38.65
C GLY A 635 2.31 -44.22 40.13
N LEU A 636 2.15 -42.95 40.52
CA LEU A 636 1.83 -42.61 41.90
C LEU A 636 0.29 -42.51 41.96
N VAL A 637 -0.32 -43.59 42.43
CA VAL A 637 -1.76 -43.79 42.30
C VAL A 637 -2.46 -43.66 43.64
N GLN A 638 -3.75 -43.33 43.57
CA GLN A 638 -4.68 -43.59 44.65
C GLN A 638 -5.35 -44.94 44.35
N LEU A 639 -5.40 -45.84 45.33
CA LEU A 639 -6.04 -47.13 45.17
C LEU A 639 -6.90 -47.51 46.37
N ARG A 640 -7.84 -48.43 46.13
CA ARG A 640 -8.50 -49.21 47.17
C ARG A 640 -7.91 -50.62 47.18
N VAL A 641 -7.64 -51.12 48.39
CA VAL A 641 -7.39 -52.53 48.65
C VAL A 641 -8.65 -53.09 49.30
N ASP A 642 -9.34 -54.01 48.63
CA ASP A 642 -10.56 -54.66 49.12
C ASP A 642 -10.36 -55.16 50.55
N GLU A 643 -11.39 -54.99 51.38
CA GLU A 643 -11.41 -55.17 52.83
C GLU A 643 -10.50 -54.27 53.67
N TRP A 644 -9.33 -53.83 53.19
CA TRP A 644 -8.36 -53.06 54.00
C TRP A 644 -8.67 -51.56 54.04
N GLY A 645 -8.83 -50.94 52.88
CA GLY A 645 -9.21 -49.53 52.75
C GLY A 645 -8.54 -48.81 51.59
N THR A 646 -8.34 -47.51 51.72
CA THR A 646 -7.83 -46.63 50.65
C THR A 646 -6.44 -46.09 50.92
N GLY A 647 -5.65 -45.86 49.87
CA GLY A 647 -4.21 -45.64 50.01
C GLY A 647 -3.54 -45.01 48.79
N LYS A 648 -2.24 -44.76 48.92
CA LYS A 648 -1.35 -44.31 47.83
C LYS A 648 -0.27 -45.35 47.57
N LEU A 649 -0.05 -45.71 46.31
CA LEU A 649 0.97 -46.70 45.90
C LEU A 649 1.89 -46.12 44.82
N SER A 650 3.19 -46.39 44.94
CA SER A 650 4.17 -46.21 43.87
C SER A 650 4.25 -47.50 43.05
N ILE A 651 3.70 -47.48 41.83
CA ILE A 651 3.64 -48.63 40.91
C ILE A 651 4.86 -48.65 40.00
N GLU A 652 5.52 -49.81 39.89
CA GLU A 652 6.74 -50.05 39.11
C GLU A 652 6.48 -50.12 37.60
N GLU A 653 7.48 -49.80 36.77
CA GLU A 653 7.39 -49.86 35.30
C GLU A 653 7.21 -51.29 34.78
N GLY A 654 6.40 -51.45 33.74
CA GLY A 654 5.97 -52.76 33.23
C GLY A 654 4.78 -53.37 33.99
N SER A 655 4.20 -52.68 34.97
CA SER A 655 2.94 -53.13 35.59
C SER A 655 1.78 -53.09 34.59
N THR A 656 0.87 -54.06 34.68
CA THR A 656 -0.29 -54.20 33.79
C THR A 656 -1.60 -54.15 34.59
N LEU A 657 -2.74 -54.13 33.89
CA LEU A 657 -4.05 -54.21 34.55
C LEU A 657 -4.23 -55.53 35.33
N GLU A 658 -3.50 -56.59 34.99
CA GLU A 658 -3.55 -57.90 35.64
C GLU A 658 -2.51 -58.04 36.76
N SER A 659 -1.28 -57.54 36.55
CA SER A 659 -0.15 -57.68 37.47
C SER A 659 0.42 -56.32 37.87
N VAL A 660 0.16 -55.92 39.11
CA VAL A 660 0.66 -54.69 39.73
C VAL A 660 1.74 -55.02 40.76
N THR A 661 2.86 -54.29 40.71
CA THR A 661 3.89 -54.33 41.76
C THR A 661 4.17 -52.90 42.26
N GLY A 662 4.35 -52.74 43.57
CA GLY A 662 4.64 -51.44 44.16
C GLY A 662 4.63 -51.41 45.69
N GLU A 663 5.03 -50.27 46.26
CA GLU A 663 5.06 -50.01 47.71
C GLU A 663 4.42 -48.65 48.03
N GLY A 664 3.83 -48.51 49.22
CA GLY A 664 3.09 -47.30 49.60
C GLY A 664 2.36 -47.45 50.94
N GLU A 665 1.26 -46.73 51.12
CA GLU A 665 0.47 -46.69 52.36
C GLU A 665 -1.02 -46.95 52.12
N VAL A 666 -1.69 -47.61 53.07
CA VAL A 666 -3.13 -47.87 53.09
C VAL A 666 -3.71 -47.47 54.46
N SER A 667 -4.71 -46.59 54.45
CA SER A 667 -5.53 -46.25 55.61
C SER A 667 -6.58 -47.34 55.87
N LEU A 668 -6.78 -47.68 57.15
CA LEU A 668 -7.71 -48.75 57.56
C LEU A 668 -9.16 -48.23 57.62
N ASP A 669 -10.04 -48.80 56.78
CA ASP A 669 -11.47 -48.47 56.74
C ASP A 669 -12.26 -49.07 57.93
N GLY A 670 -11.64 -49.94 58.73
CA GLY A 670 -12.23 -50.51 59.94
C GLY A 670 -11.31 -51.51 60.66
N PRO A 671 -11.72 -52.07 61.82
CA PRO A 671 -10.85 -52.91 62.63
C PRO A 671 -10.39 -54.21 61.96
N LYS A 672 -9.13 -54.59 62.19
CA LYS A 672 -8.47 -55.79 61.66
C LYS A 672 -7.78 -56.59 62.76
N ALA A 673 -8.20 -57.84 62.94
CA ALA A 673 -7.57 -58.76 63.89
C ALA A 673 -6.22 -59.23 63.33
N MET A 674 -5.16 -59.09 64.13
CA MET A 674 -3.81 -59.58 63.85
C MET A 674 -3.49 -60.71 64.84
N GLY A 675 -3.85 -61.94 64.46
CA GLY A 675 -3.83 -63.09 65.36
C GLY A 675 -4.93 -63.02 66.43
N SER A 676 -4.65 -63.58 67.62
CA SER A 676 -5.63 -63.77 68.71
C SER A 676 -5.54 -62.76 69.85
N LEU A 677 -4.52 -61.91 69.87
CA LEU A 677 -4.21 -61.00 70.98
C LEU A 677 -4.32 -59.51 70.64
N VAL A 678 -4.21 -59.15 69.36
CA VAL A 678 -4.17 -57.76 68.88
C VAL A 678 -5.26 -57.53 67.83
N THR A 679 -5.99 -56.44 67.98
CA THR A 679 -6.87 -55.90 66.93
C THR A 679 -6.42 -54.49 66.61
N LEU A 680 -5.99 -54.25 65.36
CA LEU A 680 -5.81 -52.90 64.83
C LEU A 680 -7.20 -52.26 64.69
N THR A 681 -7.34 -50.99 65.06
CA THR A 681 -8.65 -50.32 65.07
C THR A 681 -8.73 -49.11 64.14
N LYS A 682 -7.61 -48.42 63.89
CA LYS A 682 -7.53 -47.18 63.08
C LYS A 682 -6.06 -46.83 62.79
N GLY A 683 -5.71 -46.37 61.59
CA GLY A 683 -4.34 -45.96 61.26
C GLY A 683 -4.03 -45.96 59.76
N SER A 684 -2.83 -45.52 59.38
CA SER A 684 -2.25 -45.71 58.05
C SER A 684 -1.09 -46.69 58.18
N ILE A 685 -1.11 -47.77 57.41
CA ILE A 685 -0.05 -48.78 57.40
C ILE A 685 0.67 -48.79 56.05
N GLY A 686 1.99 -48.85 56.10
CA GLY A 686 2.82 -49.14 54.94
C GLY A 686 2.52 -50.53 54.41
N ALA A 687 2.43 -50.66 53.08
CA ALA A 687 1.96 -51.85 52.39
C ALA A 687 2.84 -52.14 51.16
N ARG A 688 3.25 -53.40 51.00
CA ARG A 688 3.96 -53.88 49.81
C ARG A 688 3.07 -54.81 49.00
N VAL A 689 2.93 -54.51 47.71
CA VAL A 689 2.10 -55.23 46.73
C VAL A 689 3.01 -55.88 45.71
N GLU A 690 2.87 -57.20 45.53
CA GLU A 690 3.61 -57.96 44.50
C GLU A 690 2.65 -58.87 43.73
N ALA A 691 2.68 -58.79 42.40
CA ALA A 691 1.76 -59.51 41.51
C ALA A 691 0.28 -59.38 41.95
N SER A 692 -0.14 -58.13 42.22
CA SER A 692 -1.49 -57.77 42.64
C SER A 692 -1.93 -58.41 43.98
N GLN A 693 -1.01 -58.70 44.90
CA GLN A 693 -1.28 -59.26 46.23
C GLN A 693 -0.54 -58.50 47.34
N LEU A 694 -1.22 -58.21 48.45
CA LEU A 694 -0.61 -57.63 49.66
C LEU A 694 0.31 -58.68 50.34
N LYS A 695 1.59 -58.36 50.52
CA LYS A 695 2.61 -59.27 51.09
C LYS A 695 3.00 -58.94 52.52
N ASN A 696 3.29 -57.66 52.77
CA ASN A 696 3.82 -57.16 54.03
C ASN A 696 3.08 -55.91 54.47
N ILE A 697 2.99 -55.72 55.78
CA ILE A 697 2.44 -54.51 56.41
C ILE A 697 3.44 -53.95 57.44
N PHE A 698 3.47 -52.64 57.59
CA PHE A 698 4.34 -51.93 58.54
C PHE A 698 3.78 -50.57 58.94
N GLY A 699 4.44 -49.84 59.85
CA GLY A 699 4.01 -48.51 60.29
C GLY A 699 3.24 -48.54 61.61
N GLU A 700 2.34 -47.59 61.83
CA GLU A 700 1.71 -47.35 63.14
C GLU A 700 0.19 -47.25 63.07
N ALA A 701 -0.49 -47.88 64.03
CA ALA A 701 -1.94 -47.87 64.15
C ALA A 701 -2.40 -47.85 65.62
N GLU A 702 -3.62 -47.38 65.87
CA GLU A 702 -4.34 -47.63 67.11
C GLU A 702 -4.71 -49.12 67.22
N ALA A 703 -4.55 -49.72 68.40
CA ALA A 703 -4.85 -51.12 68.65
C ALA A 703 -5.39 -51.39 70.07
N GLU A 704 -6.11 -52.50 70.20
CA GLU A 704 -6.63 -53.03 71.46
C GLU A 704 -5.98 -54.37 71.80
N LEU A 705 -5.56 -54.52 73.06
CA LEU A 705 -4.96 -55.73 73.60
C LEU A 705 -5.86 -56.37 74.66
N ASN A 706 -6.24 -57.62 74.40
CA ASN A 706 -7.31 -58.30 75.13
C ASN A 706 -7.02 -58.40 76.66
N ASN A 707 -7.92 -57.84 77.48
CA ASN A 707 -7.83 -57.72 78.95
C ASN A 707 -6.72 -56.83 79.54
N MET A 708 -5.90 -56.15 78.74
CA MET A 708 -4.83 -55.25 79.26
C MET A 708 -5.17 -53.76 79.09
N GLY A 709 -5.45 -53.33 77.85
CA GLY A 709 -5.63 -51.91 77.54
C GLY A 709 -5.79 -51.61 76.05
N LYS A 710 -5.83 -50.32 75.73
CA LYS A 710 -5.88 -49.77 74.36
C LYS A 710 -4.75 -48.74 74.20
N GLY A 711 -4.30 -48.52 72.97
CA GLY A 711 -3.34 -47.48 72.64
C GLY A 711 -2.82 -47.62 71.21
N TRP A 712 -1.51 -47.47 71.00
CA TRP A 712 -0.88 -47.56 69.67
C TRP A 712 -0.05 -48.84 69.51
N ILE A 713 0.18 -49.29 68.29
CA ILE A 713 1.12 -50.35 67.92
C ILE A 713 1.96 -49.95 66.70
N ARG A 714 3.27 -50.17 66.78
CA ARG A 714 4.23 -50.11 65.66
C ARG A 714 4.51 -51.52 65.14
N VAL A 715 4.33 -51.71 63.85
CA VAL A 715 4.45 -53.00 63.13
C VAL A 715 5.69 -52.98 62.24
N ASN A 716 6.55 -54.00 62.37
CA ASN A 716 7.82 -54.08 61.63
C ASN A 716 7.59 -54.58 60.19
N ARG A 717 8.44 -54.14 59.23
CA ARG A 717 8.43 -54.57 57.80
C ARG A 717 8.51 -56.09 57.57
N THR A 718 8.97 -56.86 58.56
CA THR A 718 8.98 -58.34 58.53
C THR A 718 7.61 -58.97 58.79
N SER A 719 6.63 -58.20 59.27
CA SER A 719 5.31 -58.69 59.62
C SER A 719 4.53 -59.10 58.36
N THR A 720 3.76 -60.17 58.51
CA THR A 720 2.82 -60.67 57.50
C THR A 720 1.41 -60.58 58.04
N LEU A 721 0.42 -61.03 57.27
CA LEU A 721 -0.97 -61.12 57.74
C LEU A 721 -1.17 -62.20 58.83
N GLU A 722 -0.16 -63.05 59.09
CA GLU A 722 -0.23 -64.17 60.05
C GLU A 722 0.74 -64.04 61.24
N SER A 723 1.81 -63.24 61.11
CA SER A 723 2.83 -63.05 62.16
C SER A 723 3.06 -61.56 62.43
N LEU A 724 2.75 -61.14 63.67
CA LEU A 724 2.96 -59.79 64.17
C LEU A 724 4.25 -59.72 65.00
N ASP A 725 5.20 -58.92 64.53
CA ASP A 725 6.43 -58.55 65.26
C ASP A 725 6.46 -57.02 65.41
N GLY A 726 6.51 -56.50 66.64
CA GLY A 726 6.27 -55.07 66.88
C GLY A 726 6.23 -54.67 68.36
N GLN A 727 5.78 -53.43 68.62
CA GLN A 727 5.70 -52.84 69.96
C GLN A 727 4.39 -52.06 70.12
N ALA A 728 3.69 -52.18 71.26
CA ALA A 728 2.47 -51.43 71.52
C ALA A 728 2.52 -50.64 72.84
N GLY A 729 2.18 -49.35 72.80
CA GLY A 729 1.92 -48.55 74.00
C GLY A 729 0.46 -48.65 74.41
N LEU A 730 0.16 -49.00 75.66
CA LEU A 730 -1.18 -49.33 76.14
C LEU A 730 -1.50 -48.65 77.47
N ALA A 731 -2.62 -47.92 77.55
CA ALA A 731 -3.13 -47.37 78.81
C ALA A 731 -3.67 -48.47 79.74
N LEU A 732 -3.14 -48.57 80.96
CA LEU A 732 -3.54 -49.55 81.95
C LEU A 732 -4.88 -49.21 82.60
N THR A 733 -5.87 -50.09 82.44
CA THR A 733 -7.23 -49.87 82.95
C THR A 733 -7.52 -50.47 84.33
N ARG A 734 -6.57 -51.22 84.93
CA ARG A 734 -6.70 -51.88 86.25
C ARG A 734 -5.34 -51.99 86.99
N PRO A 735 -5.24 -51.69 88.31
CA PRO A 735 -3.99 -51.75 89.08
C PRO A 735 -3.33 -53.13 89.15
N GLN A 736 -2.01 -53.16 89.34
CA GLN A 736 -1.17 -54.37 89.41
C GLN A 736 -0.18 -54.28 90.60
N LYS A 737 -0.02 -55.37 91.36
CA LYS A 737 0.84 -55.39 92.58
C LYS A 737 2.23 -55.97 92.30
N ILE A 738 3.27 -55.36 92.91
CA ILE A 738 4.68 -55.71 92.68
C ILE A 738 5.42 -55.87 94.03
N GLY A 739 5.52 -57.11 94.51
CA GLY A 739 6.30 -57.46 95.70
C GLY A 739 5.78 -56.86 97.02
N GLN A 740 6.71 -56.44 97.90
CA GLN A 740 6.41 -55.76 99.18
C GLN A 740 6.88 -54.29 99.23
N PHE A 741 7.53 -53.81 98.16
CA PHE A 741 8.21 -52.52 98.12
C PHE A 741 7.33 -51.38 97.54
N ALA A 742 6.46 -51.70 96.58
CA ALA A 742 5.62 -50.72 95.87
C ALA A 742 4.32 -51.35 95.30
N GLU A 743 3.49 -50.53 94.66
CA GLU A 743 2.29 -50.93 93.91
C GLU A 743 2.18 -50.04 92.65
N LEU A 744 1.61 -50.56 91.55
CA LEU A 744 1.43 -49.83 90.29
C LEU A 744 -0.04 -49.61 89.94
N SER A 745 -0.40 -48.38 89.60
CA SER A 745 -1.74 -48.02 89.11
C SER A 745 -1.69 -46.92 88.05
N GLY A 746 -2.61 -46.97 87.09
CA GLY A 746 -2.69 -46.00 85.99
C GLY A 746 -1.47 -46.02 85.06
N GLY A 747 -1.40 -45.02 84.18
CA GLY A 747 -0.30 -44.86 83.22
C GLY A 747 -0.39 -45.74 81.97
N GLU A 748 0.67 -45.72 81.18
CA GLU A 748 0.78 -46.39 79.87
C GLU A 748 2.06 -47.22 79.81
N ILE A 749 1.91 -48.49 79.44
CA ILE A 749 3.03 -49.44 79.31
C ILE A 749 3.34 -49.73 77.85
N LEU A 750 4.64 -49.77 77.52
CA LEU A 750 5.14 -50.28 76.26
C LEU A 750 5.31 -51.80 76.36
N VAL A 751 4.70 -52.54 75.44
CA VAL A 751 4.69 -54.01 75.38
C VAL A 751 5.37 -54.48 74.10
N ASN A 752 6.34 -55.38 74.21
CA ASN A 752 7.09 -55.90 73.06
C ASN A 752 6.51 -57.25 72.60
N PHE A 753 6.31 -57.40 71.29
CA PHE A 753 5.77 -58.60 70.65
C PHE A 753 6.80 -59.26 69.74
N GLU A 754 6.98 -60.58 69.93
CA GLU A 754 7.62 -61.45 68.94
C GLU A 754 6.65 -62.59 68.64
N LYS A 755 6.32 -62.81 67.35
CA LYS A 755 5.44 -63.87 66.86
C LYS A 755 4.14 -63.99 67.66
N ASN A 756 3.46 -62.85 67.81
CA ASN A 756 2.21 -62.71 68.57
C ASN A 756 2.30 -62.91 70.11
N ALA A 757 3.49 -63.04 70.72
CA ALA A 757 3.65 -63.25 72.16
C ALA A 757 4.26 -62.03 72.89
N VAL A 758 3.75 -61.71 74.08
CA VAL A 758 4.30 -60.66 74.96
C VAL A 758 5.63 -61.11 75.55
N LYS A 759 6.72 -60.42 75.18
CA LYS A 759 8.09 -60.76 75.55
C LYS A 759 8.63 -59.95 76.74
N SER A 760 8.16 -58.72 76.90
CA SER A 760 8.46 -57.82 78.01
C SER A 760 7.49 -56.65 78.04
N PHE A 761 7.42 -55.96 79.18
CA PHE A 761 6.83 -54.63 79.27
C PHE A 761 7.81 -53.64 79.92
N GLY A 762 7.48 -52.35 79.80
CA GLY A 762 8.13 -51.20 80.42
C GLY A 762 7.24 -49.97 80.28
N GLY A 763 7.75 -48.77 80.53
CA GLY A 763 6.94 -47.53 80.47
C GLY A 763 6.34 -47.16 81.83
N TYR A 764 5.37 -46.25 81.87
CA TYR A 764 5.06 -45.50 83.09
C TYR A 764 3.78 -45.92 83.81
N ALA A 765 3.85 -45.91 85.14
CA ALA A 765 2.72 -46.05 86.07
C ALA A 765 2.92 -45.16 87.30
N GLU A 766 1.86 -44.91 88.07
CA GLU A 766 2.00 -44.23 89.37
C GLU A 766 2.62 -45.20 90.40
N ILE A 767 3.47 -44.67 91.29
CA ILE A 767 4.20 -45.43 92.31
C ILE A 767 4.22 -44.68 93.65
N THR A 768 4.25 -45.43 94.75
CA THR A 768 4.52 -44.91 96.10
C THR A 768 5.75 -45.60 96.68
N VAL A 769 6.74 -44.82 97.12
CA VAL A 769 8.04 -45.33 97.64
C VAL A 769 8.27 -44.81 99.06
N TYR A 770 8.22 -45.73 100.02
CA TYR A 770 8.16 -45.37 101.44
C TYR A 770 9.39 -44.57 101.93
N ASN A 771 9.14 -43.56 102.77
CA ASN A 771 10.11 -42.65 103.40
C ASN A 771 10.93 -41.73 102.47
N TRP A 772 10.69 -41.73 101.15
CA TRP A 772 11.36 -40.82 100.20
C TRP A 772 10.40 -39.94 99.41
N GLY A 773 9.23 -40.47 99.02
CA GLY A 773 8.17 -39.70 98.35
C GLY A 773 7.20 -40.54 97.54
N SER A 774 6.20 -39.89 96.97
CA SER A 774 5.22 -40.48 96.04
C SER A 774 5.36 -39.84 94.66
N GLY A 775 5.02 -40.57 93.59
CA GLY A 775 4.96 -40.01 92.25
C GLY A 775 4.78 -41.06 91.16
N ARG A 776 5.69 -41.09 90.18
CA ARG A 776 5.54 -41.85 88.93
C ARG A 776 6.80 -42.65 88.63
N VAL A 777 6.65 -43.96 88.42
CA VAL A 777 7.75 -44.82 87.96
C VAL A 777 7.73 -44.96 86.45
N GLU A 778 8.92 -44.99 85.87
CA GLU A 778 9.17 -45.58 84.56
C GLU A 778 9.82 -46.95 84.79
N VAL A 779 9.13 -48.01 84.36
CA VAL A 779 9.53 -49.41 84.50
C VAL A 779 10.49 -49.77 83.37
N ASP A 780 11.67 -50.29 83.71
CA ASP A 780 12.72 -50.61 82.74
C ASP A 780 12.22 -51.67 81.73
N PRO A 781 12.31 -51.45 80.41
CA PRO A 781 11.87 -52.40 79.39
C PRO A 781 12.64 -53.73 79.49
N GLY A 782 11.92 -54.81 79.81
CA GLY A 782 12.51 -56.10 80.16
C GLY A 782 12.13 -56.58 81.55
N SER A 783 11.54 -55.71 82.37
CA SER A 783 10.86 -56.08 83.61
C SER A 783 9.76 -57.12 83.38
N THR A 784 9.49 -57.92 84.40
CA THR A 784 8.43 -58.93 84.41
C THR A 784 7.44 -58.62 85.54
N MET A 785 6.30 -59.34 85.58
CA MET A 785 5.30 -59.15 86.65
C MET A 785 5.84 -59.54 88.06
N GLU A 786 7.02 -60.15 88.15
CA GLU A 786 7.64 -60.61 89.40
C GLU A 786 8.88 -59.79 89.81
N MET A 787 9.50 -59.07 88.88
CA MET A 787 10.70 -58.25 89.12
C MET A 787 10.63 -56.94 88.31
N ILE A 788 10.69 -55.82 89.02
CA ILE A 788 10.81 -54.48 88.45
C ILE A 788 12.17 -53.89 88.82
N SER A 789 12.88 -53.45 87.79
CA SER A 789 13.84 -52.35 87.86
C SER A 789 13.18 -51.11 87.25
N GLY A 790 13.53 -49.92 87.72
CA GLY A 790 12.96 -48.70 87.15
C GLY A 790 13.37 -47.43 87.89
N VAL A 791 12.88 -46.31 87.38
CA VAL A 791 13.19 -44.96 87.86
C VAL A 791 11.91 -44.29 88.37
N ALA A 792 11.85 -44.00 89.67
CA ALA A 792 10.70 -43.37 90.32
C ALA A 792 10.93 -41.88 90.55
N THR A 793 10.13 -41.03 89.91
CA THR A 793 10.11 -39.58 90.19
C THR A 793 9.33 -39.33 91.47
N ILE A 794 9.99 -38.68 92.43
CA ILE A 794 9.52 -38.38 93.79
C ILE A 794 9.89 -36.94 94.18
N SER A 795 8.93 -36.18 94.70
CA SER A 795 9.13 -34.79 95.16
C SER A 795 9.94 -34.76 96.47
N LEU A 796 10.91 -33.83 96.62
CA LEU A 796 11.84 -33.79 97.77
C LEU A 796 11.50 -32.73 98.84
N ASP A 797 11.52 -33.13 100.11
CA ASP A 797 11.32 -32.26 101.28
C ASP A 797 12.58 -31.42 101.69
N GLY A 798 13.23 -30.75 100.74
CA GLY A 798 14.10 -29.58 101.00
C GLY A 798 15.60 -29.65 100.63
N PRO A 799 16.29 -28.49 100.61
CA PRO A 799 17.60 -28.27 99.95
C PRO A 799 18.82 -28.92 100.63
N LYS A 800 19.91 -29.07 99.86
CA LYS A 800 21.21 -29.69 100.21
C LYS A 800 22.40 -28.99 99.52
N SER A 801 23.64 -29.30 99.90
CA SER A 801 24.86 -28.70 99.33
C SER A 801 26.00 -29.71 99.25
N PHE A 802 26.84 -29.61 98.21
CA PHE A 802 27.85 -30.63 97.87
C PHE A 802 29.19 -30.00 97.42
N ALA A 803 30.18 -30.83 97.09
CA ALA A 803 31.41 -30.47 96.35
C ALA A 803 32.12 -29.18 96.80
N GLY A 804 32.29 -29.01 98.12
CA GLY A 804 33.04 -27.89 98.71
C GLY A 804 32.44 -26.50 98.45
N GLY A 805 31.14 -26.41 98.15
CA GLY A 805 30.44 -25.14 97.91
C GLY A 805 30.58 -24.58 96.49
N LYS A 806 31.16 -25.34 95.54
CA LYS A 806 31.14 -24.99 94.10
C LYS A 806 29.82 -25.38 93.40
N LEU A 807 29.00 -26.21 94.06
CA LEU A 807 27.70 -26.65 93.58
C LEU A 807 26.70 -26.64 94.76
N THR A 808 25.54 -26.03 94.57
CA THR A 808 24.46 -25.91 95.58
C THR A 808 23.16 -26.41 94.98
N VAL A 809 22.34 -27.12 95.77
CA VAL A 809 21.07 -27.73 95.32
C VAL A 809 19.90 -27.07 96.05
N THR A 810 19.17 -26.21 95.33
CA THR A 810 18.21 -25.26 95.93
C THR A 810 16.80 -25.81 96.10
N HIS A 811 16.36 -26.70 95.21
CA HIS A 811 15.04 -27.37 95.18
C HIS A 811 15.05 -28.43 94.07
N GLY A 812 14.14 -29.39 94.10
CA GLY A 812 13.99 -30.36 93.00
C GLY A 812 13.00 -31.49 93.24
N GLU A 813 12.61 -32.15 92.15
CA GLU A 813 12.00 -33.49 92.18
C GLU A 813 13.05 -34.51 91.72
N ALA A 814 13.21 -35.60 92.48
CA ALA A 814 14.24 -36.61 92.24
C ALA A 814 13.69 -37.81 91.48
N SER A 815 14.32 -38.18 90.37
CA SER A 815 14.09 -39.43 89.66
C SER A 815 15.00 -40.51 90.26
N ALA A 816 14.58 -41.11 91.36
CA ALA A 816 15.36 -42.06 92.13
C ALA A 816 15.32 -43.46 91.52
N ARG A 817 16.48 -44.09 91.31
CA ARG A 817 16.59 -45.40 90.69
C ARG A 817 16.40 -46.52 91.71
N ILE A 818 15.60 -47.52 91.32
CA ILE A 818 15.22 -48.66 92.14
C ILE A 818 15.71 -49.93 91.43
N GLU A 819 16.72 -50.56 92.01
CA GLU A 819 17.23 -51.86 91.55
C GLU A 819 17.00 -52.91 92.63
N ASN A 820 16.41 -54.05 92.27
CA ASN A 820 16.12 -55.16 93.19
C ASN A 820 15.39 -54.75 94.49
N SER A 821 14.47 -53.76 94.41
CA SER A 821 13.76 -53.15 95.56
C SER A 821 14.62 -52.33 96.54
N ALA A 822 15.72 -51.72 96.09
CA ALA A 822 16.53 -50.78 96.87
C ALA A 822 16.81 -49.47 96.11
N LEU A 823 16.88 -48.35 96.83
CA LEU A 823 17.19 -47.03 96.27
C LEU A 823 18.71 -46.85 96.18
N THR A 824 19.25 -46.75 94.97
CA THR A 824 20.71 -46.75 94.73
C THR A 824 21.26 -45.41 94.22
N GLU A 825 20.43 -44.62 93.55
CA GLU A 825 20.87 -43.46 92.77
C GLU A 825 19.79 -42.37 92.80
N LEU A 826 20.16 -41.10 93.02
CA LEU A 826 19.22 -39.96 93.00
C LEU A 826 19.42 -39.13 91.73
N GLY A 827 18.66 -39.45 90.69
CA GLY A 827 18.47 -38.58 89.54
C GLY A 827 17.52 -37.41 89.84
N GLY A 828 17.23 -36.59 88.82
CA GLY A 828 16.15 -35.60 88.84
C GLY A 828 16.60 -34.15 88.84
N LYS A 829 15.66 -33.23 88.59
CA LYS A 829 15.95 -31.81 88.32
C LYS A 829 16.23 -31.05 89.61
N ILE A 830 17.43 -30.52 89.71
CA ILE A 830 17.92 -29.70 90.82
C ILE A 830 18.39 -28.34 90.32
N GLY A 831 17.97 -27.26 90.98
CA GLY A 831 18.45 -25.91 90.69
C GLY A 831 19.91 -25.73 91.08
N ILE A 832 20.76 -25.21 90.18
CA ILE A 832 22.21 -25.00 90.39
C ILE A 832 22.69 -23.64 89.84
N GLN A 833 23.90 -23.23 90.22
CA GLN A 833 24.53 -22.01 89.70
C GLN A 833 26.04 -22.19 89.51
N ILE A 834 26.57 -21.77 88.35
CA ILE A 834 27.98 -21.97 87.97
C ILE A 834 28.66 -20.59 87.81
N GLY A 835 28.96 -19.97 88.94
CA GLY A 835 29.62 -18.67 89.01
C GLY A 835 28.79 -17.54 88.38
N ASN A 836 29.44 -16.74 87.52
CA ASN A 836 28.86 -15.54 86.89
C ASN A 836 28.63 -15.69 85.37
N VAL A 837 28.91 -16.86 84.78
CA VAL A 837 28.87 -17.06 83.31
C VAL A 837 27.56 -17.70 82.86
N ALA A 838 27.02 -18.63 83.67
CA ALA A 838 25.73 -19.26 83.42
C ALA A 838 25.03 -19.72 84.72
N LYS A 839 23.70 -19.83 84.66
CA LYS A 839 22.79 -20.27 85.74
C LYS A 839 21.71 -21.20 85.17
N GLY A 840 21.10 -22.07 85.98
CA GLY A 840 19.94 -22.86 85.52
C GLY A 840 19.63 -24.11 86.34
N GLU A 841 18.91 -25.06 85.74
CA GLU A 841 18.50 -26.31 86.39
C GLU A 841 19.15 -27.50 85.71
N VAL A 842 19.70 -28.43 86.51
CA VAL A 842 20.35 -29.64 86.00
C VAL A 842 19.66 -30.89 86.55
N SER A 843 19.30 -31.79 85.65
CA SER A 843 18.70 -33.10 85.93
C SER A 843 19.80 -34.15 85.93
N GLY A 844 20.21 -34.63 87.10
CA GLY A 844 21.38 -35.52 87.17
C GLY A 844 21.34 -36.52 88.29
N THR A 845 21.91 -37.69 88.01
CA THR A 845 22.16 -38.71 89.02
C THR A 845 23.36 -38.33 89.87
N LEU A 846 23.07 -38.00 91.13
CA LEU A 846 24.05 -38.06 92.19
C LEU A 846 24.14 -39.53 92.63
N ASN A 847 25.30 -40.14 92.43
CA ASN A 847 25.65 -41.40 93.10
C ASN A 847 25.85 -41.05 94.58
N VAL A 848 24.81 -41.25 95.38
CA VAL A 848 24.72 -40.75 96.76
C VAL A 848 25.83 -41.34 97.66
N PRO A 849 26.24 -42.61 97.52
CA PRO A 849 27.43 -43.13 98.19
C PRO A 849 28.78 -42.55 97.76
N GLU A 850 28.95 -42.10 96.51
CA GLU A 850 30.27 -41.71 95.95
C GLU A 850 30.51 -40.19 95.79
N GLU A 851 29.52 -39.34 96.07
CA GLU A 851 29.54 -37.87 95.82
C GLU A 851 29.81 -37.44 94.36
N LYS A 852 29.82 -38.39 93.41
CA LYS A 852 29.95 -38.11 91.98
C LYS A 852 28.64 -37.63 91.39
N PHE A 853 28.71 -36.53 90.66
CA PHE A 853 27.58 -35.99 89.92
C PHE A 853 27.68 -36.30 88.44
N SER A 854 26.67 -37.00 87.92
CA SER A 854 26.49 -37.33 86.51
C SER A 854 25.12 -36.79 86.07
N GLY A 855 25.09 -35.62 85.42
CA GLY A 855 23.84 -34.90 85.16
C GLY A 855 23.79 -34.03 83.92
N GLN A 856 22.58 -33.94 83.39
CA GLN A 856 22.23 -33.17 82.20
C GLN A 856 21.27 -32.02 82.47
N GLY A 857 21.60 -30.80 82.04
CA GLY A 857 20.62 -29.73 82.07
C GLY A 857 21.11 -28.34 81.69
N LYS A 858 20.17 -27.42 81.83
CA LYS A 858 20.01 -26.25 80.98
C LYS A 858 20.53 -25.02 81.68
N VAL A 859 21.61 -24.45 81.16
CA VAL A 859 22.25 -23.25 81.67
C VAL A 859 22.20 -22.11 80.64
N GLU A 860 21.77 -20.93 81.10
CA GLU A 860 21.52 -19.75 80.26
C GLU A 860 22.78 -18.87 80.16
N GLN A 861 23.15 -18.45 78.94
CA GLN A 861 24.29 -17.57 78.67
C GLN A 861 24.04 -16.16 79.21
N ILE A 862 24.93 -15.68 80.10
CA ILE A 862 24.80 -14.35 80.71
C ILE A 862 25.44 -13.23 79.83
N GLN A 863 26.24 -13.58 78.82
CA GLN A 863 26.92 -12.61 77.92
C GLN A 863 27.18 -13.16 76.50
N ALA A 864 26.91 -12.36 75.45
CA ALA A 864 26.95 -12.74 74.03
C ALA A 864 28.35 -12.75 73.37
N TRP A 865 28.45 -13.27 72.13
CA TRP A 865 29.70 -13.50 71.39
C TRP A 865 29.60 -13.10 69.89
N THR A 866 30.73 -13.04 69.18
CA THR A 866 30.85 -12.57 67.78
C THR A 866 31.91 -13.35 66.99
N ALA A 867 31.59 -13.75 65.76
CA ALA A 867 32.49 -14.48 64.86
C ALA A 867 32.30 -14.05 63.39
N GLY A 868 33.35 -13.48 62.78
CA GLY A 868 33.29 -12.97 61.40
C GLY A 868 32.26 -11.83 61.25
N PRO A 869 31.44 -11.81 60.19
CA PRO A 869 30.34 -10.84 60.05
C PRO A 869 29.11 -11.19 60.91
N ALA A 870 29.15 -12.25 61.71
CA ALA A 870 28.02 -12.75 62.49
C ALA A 870 28.16 -12.50 64.00
N THR A 871 27.05 -12.14 64.64
CA THR A 871 26.90 -12.03 66.10
C THR A 871 26.04 -13.20 66.60
N ILE A 872 26.39 -13.79 67.75
CA ILE A 872 25.68 -14.93 68.34
C ILE A 872 25.30 -14.58 69.79
N SER A 873 24.00 -14.64 70.10
CA SER A 873 23.45 -14.16 71.37
C SER A 873 22.25 -14.99 71.86
N GLY A 874 21.86 -14.82 73.12
CA GLY A 874 20.70 -15.52 73.68
C GLY A 874 20.91 -17.03 73.88
N GLY A 875 22.17 -17.48 73.91
CA GLY A 875 22.52 -18.89 73.97
C GLY A 875 21.99 -19.59 75.23
N VAL A 876 21.43 -20.78 75.07
CA VAL A 876 21.03 -21.62 76.20
C VAL A 876 21.47 -23.06 75.94
N LEU A 877 22.35 -23.57 76.80
CA LEU A 877 23.06 -24.84 76.62
C LEU A 877 22.58 -25.87 77.64
N GLN A 878 22.13 -27.03 77.16
CA GLN A 878 21.78 -28.20 77.95
C GLN A 878 22.97 -29.18 77.97
N ALA A 879 23.82 -29.03 78.97
CA ALA A 879 25.08 -29.76 79.13
C ALA A 879 24.88 -31.05 79.94
N ASN A 880 25.38 -32.19 79.44
CA ASN A 880 25.40 -33.50 80.08
C ASN A 880 26.82 -33.88 80.53
N VAL A 881 26.97 -34.03 81.84
CA VAL A 881 28.22 -34.28 82.55
C VAL A 881 28.17 -35.67 83.17
N VAL A 882 29.27 -36.43 83.15
CA VAL A 882 29.38 -37.75 83.81
C VAL A 882 30.68 -37.80 84.59
N ASP A 883 30.63 -38.20 85.86
CA ASP A 883 31.77 -38.20 86.80
C ASP A 883 32.51 -36.84 86.86
N ASN A 884 31.76 -35.74 86.69
CA ASN A 884 32.23 -34.34 86.55
C ASN A 884 32.90 -33.97 85.18
N GLU A 885 32.91 -34.84 84.18
CA GLU A 885 33.40 -34.55 82.82
C GLU A 885 32.26 -34.31 81.82
N LEU A 886 32.37 -33.32 80.93
CA LEU A 886 31.33 -33.06 79.91
C LEU A 886 31.34 -34.14 78.82
N ARG A 887 30.26 -34.93 78.73
CA ARG A 887 30.10 -36.04 77.77
C ARG A 887 29.18 -35.72 76.60
N SER A 888 28.20 -34.83 76.76
CA SER A 888 27.47 -34.22 75.65
C SER A 888 26.93 -32.83 76.03
N ALA A 889 26.52 -32.03 75.05
CA ALA A 889 25.85 -30.74 75.30
C ALA A 889 25.03 -30.30 74.08
N SER A 890 23.76 -29.92 74.26
CA SER A 890 22.86 -29.46 73.21
C SER A 890 22.33 -28.05 73.52
N GLY A 891 22.49 -27.08 72.63
CA GLY A 891 22.16 -25.69 72.95
C GLY A 891 21.90 -24.76 71.78
N GLY A 892 20.90 -23.90 71.97
CA GLY A 892 20.40 -22.98 70.96
C GLY A 892 20.81 -21.54 71.19
N ALA A 893 21.25 -20.85 70.14
CA ALA A 893 21.60 -19.44 70.15
C ALA A 893 21.18 -18.73 68.85
N ASP A 894 20.80 -17.46 68.95
CA ASP A 894 20.32 -16.66 67.84
C ASP A 894 21.49 -15.98 67.11
N ILE A 895 21.48 -16.01 65.77
CA ILE A 895 22.52 -15.50 64.87
C ILE A 895 22.04 -14.24 64.16
N LYS A 896 22.91 -13.22 64.06
CA LYS A 896 22.73 -12.06 63.18
C LYS A 896 23.93 -11.92 62.24
N ALA A 897 23.77 -12.23 60.96
CA ALA A 897 24.84 -12.33 59.95
C ALA A 897 24.96 -11.08 59.03
N GLY A 898 24.48 -9.93 59.50
CA GLY A 898 24.52 -8.67 58.76
C GLY A 898 23.66 -8.73 57.48
N LYS A 899 24.20 -8.27 56.34
CA LYS A 899 23.47 -8.25 55.06
C LYS A 899 23.16 -9.63 54.45
N PHE A 900 23.50 -10.71 55.14
CA PHE A 900 23.26 -12.09 54.72
C PHE A 900 22.23 -12.80 55.60
N GLY A 901 21.50 -12.06 56.45
CA GLY A 901 20.34 -12.57 57.17
C GLY A 901 20.46 -12.61 58.69
N GLU A 902 19.38 -13.02 59.33
CA GLU A 902 19.31 -13.36 60.76
C GLU A 902 18.67 -14.74 60.91
N GLY A 903 18.88 -15.41 62.05
CA GLY A 903 18.50 -16.80 62.20
C GLY A 903 18.89 -17.37 63.56
N ARG A 904 19.05 -18.70 63.63
CA ARG A 904 19.30 -19.44 64.86
C ARG A 904 20.13 -20.69 64.58
N ILE A 905 20.95 -21.10 65.54
CA ILE A 905 21.61 -22.41 65.52
C ILE A 905 21.41 -23.14 66.84
N ASP A 906 20.97 -24.39 66.76
CA ASP A 906 20.86 -25.33 67.86
C ASP A 906 21.97 -26.39 67.67
N VAL A 907 23.08 -26.24 68.41
CA VAL A 907 24.32 -27.03 68.30
C VAL A 907 24.33 -28.15 69.33
N ASN A 908 24.67 -29.36 68.90
CA ASN A 908 24.84 -30.53 69.73
C ASN A 908 26.30 -31.01 69.72
N TYR A 909 26.79 -31.51 70.84
CA TYR A 909 28.12 -32.06 71.05
C TYR A 909 28.00 -33.39 71.80
N MET A 910 28.84 -34.38 71.47
CA MET A 910 28.98 -35.62 72.22
C MET A 910 30.39 -36.20 72.08
N ARG A 911 30.93 -36.80 73.15
CA ARG A 911 32.21 -37.52 73.13
C ARG A 911 31.99 -39.01 72.87
N ARG A 912 32.54 -39.53 71.76
CA ARG A 912 32.39 -40.91 71.29
C ARG A 912 33.74 -41.63 71.36
N GLY A 913 34.09 -42.12 72.55
CA GLY A 913 35.43 -42.62 72.86
C GLY A 913 36.35 -41.50 73.34
N ASP A 914 37.55 -41.42 72.77
CA ASP A 914 38.46 -40.26 72.95
C ASP A 914 38.19 -39.13 71.92
N GLU A 915 37.28 -39.35 70.96
CA GLU A 915 36.96 -38.40 69.90
C GLU A 915 35.73 -37.54 70.24
N ASP A 916 35.80 -36.26 69.86
CA ASP A 916 34.79 -35.24 70.12
C ASP A 916 33.97 -34.94 68.85
N ILE A 917 32.66 -35.22 68.90
CA ILE A 917 31.72 -35.08 67.79
C ILE A 917 30.82 -33.87 68.03
N ILE A 918 30.58 -33.08 66.98
CA ILE A 918 29.69 -31.91 66.98
C ILE A 918 28.73 -32.04 65.79
N TYR A 919 27.47 -31.74 66.03
CA TYR A 919 26.34 -31.84 65.11
C TYR A 919 25.28 -30.78 65.45
N GLY A 920 24.13 -30.75 64.78
CA GLY A 920 23.04 -29.80 65.07
C GLY A 920 22.56 -28.99 63.87
N LYS A 921 21.56 -28.14 64.12
CA LYS A 921 20.70 -27.53 63.10
C LYS A 921 20.80 -26.01 63.11
N ALA A 922 20.99 -25.41 61.94
CA ALA A 922 20.94 -23.98 61.70
C ALA A 922 19.73 -23.60 60.84
N THR A 923 19.13 -22.45 61.14
CA THR A 923 18.14 -21.77 60.31
C THR A 923 18.62 -20.33 60.06
N LEU A 924 18.46 -19.84 58.83
CA LEU A 924 18.90 -18.50 58.42
C LEU A 924 17.94 -17.92 57.38
N ASP A 925 17.30 -16.82 57.74
CA ASP A 925 16.41 -16.05 56.86
C ASP A 925 17.20 -14.88 56.24
N PHE A 926 17.30 -14.83 54.91
CA PHE A 926 18.21 -13.93 54.19
C PHE A 926 17.54 -13.15 53.07
N GLU A 927 17.78 -11.83 53.06
CA GLU A 927 17.30 -10.87 52.06
C GLU A 927 18.50 -10.07 51.51
N PRO A 928 19.28 -10.64 50.58
CA PRO A 928 20.55 -10.06 50.12
C PRO A 928 20.37 -8.94 49.09
N HIS A 929 19.17 -8.80 48.53
CA HIS A 929 18.74 -7.74 47.61
C HIS A 929 17.21 -7.59 47.72
N ASP A 930 16.65 -6.42 47.44
CA ASP A 930 15.18 -6.17 47.48
C ASP A 930 14.33 -7.16 46.65
N ARG A 931 14.90 -7.69 45.56
CA ARG A 931 14.32 -8.67 44.64
C ARG A 931 14.56 -10.14 45.01
N MET A 932 15.20 -10.43 46.15
CA MET A 932 15.53 -11.82 46.54
C MET A 932 15.33 -12.05 48.05
N LYS A 933 14.53 -13.06 48.41
CA LYS A 933 14.26 -13.46 49.79
C LYS A 933 14.31 -14.97 49.91
N GLY A 934 15.04 -15.51 50.88
CA GLY A 934 15.17 -16.95 51.08
C GLY A 934 15.30 -17.36 52.54
N GLN A 935 15.06 -18.65 52.79
CA GLN A 935 15.29 -19.30 54.07
C GLN A 935 16.17 -20.53 53.83
N LEU A 936 17.26 -20.66 54.58
CA LEU A 936 18.12 -21.83 54.58
C LEU A 936 18.01 -22.54 55.93
N ILE A 937 17.59 -23.80 55.89
CA ILE A 937 17.64 -24.75 57.00
C ILE A 937 18.75 -25.74 56.67
N ALA A 938 19.70 -25.93 57.57
CA ALA A 938 20.86 -26.80 57.36
C ALA A 938 21.16 -27.58 58.64
N GLU A 939 21.61 -28.83 58.52
CA GLU A 939 21.74 -29.73 59.66
C GLU A 939 22.93 -30.67 59.47
N LEU A 940 23.86 -30.60 60.41
CA LEU A 940 24.96 -31.56 60.57
C LEU A 940 24.42 -32.69 61.45
N THR A 941 24.52 -33.94 61.00
CA THR A 941 24.05 -35.12 61.75
C THR A 941 25.19 -35.72 62.59
N GLU A 942 24.86 -36.63 63.51
CA GLU A 942 25.83 -37.24 64.44
C GLU A 942 26.97 -38.00 63.75
N ASP A 943 26.77 -38.47 62.53
CA ASP A 943 27.80 -39.17 61.73
C ASP A 943 28.63 -38.21 60.87
N GLY A 944 28.55 -36.90 61.13
CA GLY A 944 29.26 -35.85 60.37
C GLY A 944 28.72 -35.63 58.96
N LYS A 945 27.59 -36.26 58.58
CA LYS A 945 26.90 -36.01 57.32
C LYS A 945 26.13 -34.69 57.41
N PHE A 946 25.91 -34.06 56.27
CA PHE A 946 25.20 -32.78 56.20
C PHE A 946 23.94 -32.94 55.35
N ILE A 947 22.83 -32.36 55.82
CA ILE A 947 21.51 -32.32 55.17
C ILE A 947 20.94 -30.90 55.25
N GLY A 948 19.85 -30.61 54.54
CA GLY A 948 19.20 -29.30 54.67
C GLY A 948 18.17 -28.98 53.60
N LYS A 949 17.36 -27.96 53.86
CA LYS A 949 16.41 -27.39 52.90
C LYS A 949 16.61 -25.88 52.74
N GLY A 950 16.95 -25.44 51.54
CA GLY A 950 16.92 -24.05 51.13
C GLY A 950 15.66 -23.73 50.32
N THR A 951 15.09 -22.55 50.51
CA THR A 951 14.09 -21.93 49.64
C THR A 951 14.54 -20.51 49.29
N VAL A 952 14.27 -20.06 48.06
CA VAL A 952 14.55 -18.71 47.60
C VAL A 952 13.51 -18.25 46.58
N ASN A 953 12.96 -17.07 46.82
CA ASN A 953 12.10 -16.34 45.90
C ASN A 953 12.92 -15.23 45.25
N ILE A 954 12.82 -15.11 43.92
CA ILE A 954 13.66 -14.29 43.05
C ILE A 954 12.76 -13.55 42.06
N GLN A 955 12.69 -12.22 42.15
CA GLN A 955 12.06 -11.39 41.11
C GLN A 955 13.04 -11.22 39.94
N ILE A 956 12.86 -12.04 38.90
CA ILE A 956 13.74 -12.15 37.72
C ILE A 956 13.60 -10.91 36.82
N THR A 957 12.37 -10.48 36.60
CA THR A 957 12.01 -9.18 36.02
C THR A 957 10.87 -8.57 36.82
N ASP A 958 10.42 -7.36 36.49
CA ASP A 958 9.27 -6.73 37.15
C ASP A 958 7.97 -7.55 36.97
N GLU A 959 7.94 -8.42 35.96
CA GLU A 959 6.78 -9.23 35.53
C GLU A 959 7.04 -10.75 35.58
N ILE A 960 8.20 -11.21 36.07
CA ILE A 960 8.55 -12.63 36.16
C ILE A 960 9.18 -12.94 37.53
N PHE A 961 8.58 -13.88 38.25
CA PHE A 961 8.97 -14.28 39.61
C PHE A 961 9.32 -15.76 39.64
N GLY A 962 10.58 -16.08 39.95
CA GLY A 962 11.05 -17.43 40.22
C GLY A 962 10.95 -17.78 41.70
N GLU A 963 10.57 -19.00 41.99
CA GLU A 963 10.63 -19.66 43.29
C GLU A 963 11.50 -20.91 43.09
N ALA A 964 12.51 -21.12 43.94
CA ALA A 964 13.40 -22.28 43.84
C ALA A 964 13.69 -22.83 45.23
N SER A 965 13.75 -24.15 45.34
CA SER A 965 14.06 -24.85 46.57
C SER A 965 14.95 -26.05 46.31
N ILE A 966 15.80 -26.34 47.28
CA ILE A 966 16.76 -27.44 47.28
C ILE A 966 16.64 -28.17 48.61
N THR A 967 16.46 -29.48 48.56
CA THR A 967 16.39 -30.35 49.75
C THR A 967 17.44 -31.44 49.61
N LEU A 968 18.52 -31.34 50.38
CA LEU A 968 19.52 -32.39 50.56
C LEU A 968 19.02 -33.32 51.68
N THR A 969 18.75 -34.58 51.34
CA THR A 969 18.18 -35.60 52.24
C THR A 969 19.27 -36.40 52.97
N GLU A 970 18.88 -37.29 53.89
CA GLU A 970 19.80 -38.13 54.68
C GLU A 970 20.49 -39.24 53.86
N GLU A 971 19.86 -39.67 52.76
CA GLU A 971 20.47 -40.48 51.70
C GLU A 971 21.51 -39.70 50.88
N GLN A 972 21.66 -38.39 51.16
CA GLN A 972 22.40 -37.41 50.35
C GLN A 972 21.82 -37.24 48.93
N HIS A 973 20.54 -37.60 48.74
CA HIS A 973 19.80 -37.28 47.53
C HIS A 973 19.47 -35.78 47.54
N VAL A 974 19.48 -35.15 46.36
CA VAL A 974 19.22 -33.72 46.22
C VAL A 974 17.95 -33.53 45.41
N ILE A 975 16.88 -33.13 46.09
CA ILE A 975 15.59 -32.80 45.47
C ILE A 975 15.58 -31.31 45.16
N LEU A 976 15.38 -30.96 43.89
CA LEU A 976 15.20 -29.60 43.41
C LEU A 976 13.74 -29.41 43.00
N ALA A 977 13.08 -28.40 43.57
CA ALA A 977 11.71 -28.03 43.20
C ALA A 977 11.61 -26.51 43.02
N GLY A 978 10.91 -26.05 42.00
CA GLY A 978 10.77 -24.62 41.71
C GLY A 978 9.58 -24.28 40.83
N ALA A 979 9.27 -22.99 40.77
CA ALA A 979 8.23 -22.41 39.94
C ALA A 979 8.69 -21.11 39.29
N VAL A 980 8.12 -20.76 38.14
CA VAL A 980 8.28 -19.49 37.44
C VAL A 980 6.87 -18.97 37.15
N ARG A 981 6.56 -17.78 37.68
CA ARG A 981 5.26 -17.13 37.59
C ARG A 981 5.39 -15.86 36.76
N MET A 982 4.51 -15.68 35.79
CA MET A 982 4.49 -14.54 34.87
C MET A 982 3.08 -13.90 34.92
N PRO A 983 2.83 -12.90 35.79
CA PRO A 983 1.49 -12.35 36.00
C PRO A 983 1.00 -11.46 34.85
N GLY A 984 1.92 -10.92 34.05
CA GLY A 984 1.60 -9.97 32.97
C GLY A 984 0.73 -10.59 31.86
N PRO A 985 -0.22 -9.83 31.28
CA PRO A 985 -0.98 -10.26 30.12
C PRO A 985 -0.16 -10.10 28.83
N PHE A 986 0.37 -11.19 28.30
CA PHE A 986 1.08 -11.21 27.03
C PHE A 986 0.07 -11.29 25.87
N THR A 987 0.19 -10.38 24.91
CA THR A 987 -0.60 -10.38 23.68
C THR A 987 -0.07 -11.45 22.72
N LEU A 988 -0.91 -12.43 22.36
CA LEU A 988 -0.58 -13.51 21.42
C LEU A 988 -0.87 -13.13 19.96
N PHE A 989 -1.85 -12.25 19.73
CA PHE A 989 -2.18 -11.70 18.42
C PHE A 989 -2.45 -10.21 18.54
N GLU A 990 -1.76 -9.38 17.76
CA GLU A 990 -2.07 -7.95 17.65
C GLU A 990 -3.46 -7.75 16.98
N PRO A 991 -4.20 -6.67 17.33
CA PRO A 991 -5.52 -6.46 16.76
C PRO A 991 -5.41 -5.88 15.35
N GLU A 992 -6.14 -6.48 14.40
CA GLU A 992 -6.38 -5.91 13.06
C GLU A 992 -7.77 -5.25 13.01
N PRO A 993 -7.94 -3.97 13.40
CA PRO A 993 -9.21 -3.29 13.30
C PRO A 993 -9.54 -2.93 11.85
N TYR A 994 -10.66 -3.44 11.34
CA TYR A 994 -11.23 -2.99 10.07
C TYR A 994 -11.97 -1.68 10.30
N LYS A 995 -11.31 -0.56 9.98
CA LYS A 995 -11.90 0.79 10.01
C LYS A 995 -12.31 1.26 8.62
N LYS A 996 -13.54 1.73 8.48
CA LYS A 996 -14.09 2.30 7.24
C LYS A 996 -14.94 3.52 7.51
N ASP A 997 -14.34 4.70 7.29
CA ASP A 997 -15.02 5.99 7.42
C ASP A 997 -15.70 6.39 6.10
N LEU A 998 -17.03 6.51 6.13
CA LEU A 998 -17.84 7.04 5.04
C LEU A 998 -18.23 8.50 5.33
N THR A 999 -17.57 9.45 4.66
CA THR A 999 -18.04 10.84 4.63
C THR A 999 -19.28 10.92 3.75
N LEU A 1000 -20.45 11.10 4.39
CA LEU A 1000 -21.76 11.14 3.72
C LEU A 1000 -22.12 12.54 3.22
N LEU A 1001 -21.58 13.56 3.87
CA LEU A 1001 -21.74 14.97 3.54
C LEU A 1001 -20.43 15.69 3.86
N ASP A 1002 -19.91 16.47 2.91
CA ASP A 1002 -18.96 17.54 3.16
C ASP A 1002 -19.43 18.76 2.35
N THR A 1003 -19.95 19.76 3.05
CA THR A 1003 -20.39 21.01 2.42
C THR A 1003 -19.68 22.17 3.07
N SER A 1004 -19.19 23.10 2.24
CA SER A 1004 -18.82 24.41 2.74
C SER A 1004 -19.29 25.50 1.80
N PHE A 1005 -19.90 26.54 2.38
CA PHE A 1005 -20.49 27.66 1.65
C PHE A 1005 -20.02 28.99 2.25
N LEU A 1006 -19.71 29.94 1.36
CA LEU A 1006 -19.30 31.29 1.76
C LEU A 1006 -20.54 32.17 1.97
N VAL A 1007 -20.67 32.75 3.15
CA VAL A 1007 -21.66 33.80 3.43
C VAL A 1007 -20.97 35.14 3.19
N TYR A 1008 -21.32 35.78 2.07
CA TYR A 1008 -20.70 37.03 1.62
C TYR A 1008 -21.12 38.26 2.45
N THR A 1009 -20.48 38.42 3.60
CA THR A 1009 -20.39 39.68 4.36
C THR A 1009 -18.93 39.92 4.77
N PRO A 1010 -18.49 41.16 5.04
CA PRO A 1010 -17.18 41.41 5.65
C PRO A 1010 -17.28 41.39 7.19
N PRO A 1011 -16.41 40.69 7.94
CA PRO A 1011 -15.38 39.73 7.49
C PRO A 1011 -16.00 38.42 6.97
N MET A 1012 -15.29 37.72 6.08
CA MET A 1012 -15.83 36.54 5.42
C MET A 1012 -16.11 35.41 6.42
N VAL A 1013 -17.34 34.91 6.38
CA VAL A 1013 -17.76 33.74 7.17
C VAL A 1013 -17.90 32.55 6.22
N LYS A 1014 -17.09 31.51 6.44
CA LYS A 1014 -17.21 30.21 5.78
C LYS A 1014 -17.78 29.22 6.80
N VAL A 1015 -18.97 28.71 6.51
CA VAL A 1015 -19.53 27.60 7.29
C VAL A 1015 -19.11 26.30 6.60
N ASN A 1016 -18.61 25.35 7.38
CA ASN A 1016 -18.32 23.98 6.98
C ASN A 1016 -19.26 23.07 7.78
N ALA A 1017 -19.94 22.16 7.11
CA ALA A 1017 -20.77 21.14 7.73
C ALA A 1017 -20.46 19.81 7.06
N SER A 1018 -19.81 18.94 7.82
CA SER A 1018 -19.53 17.56 7.45
C SER A 1018 -20.33 16.59 8.31
N ALA A 1019 -20.72 15.46 7.72
CA ALA A 1019 -21.35 14.36 8.43
C ALA A 1019 -20.87 13.04 7.83
N GLY A 1020 -20.67 12.04 8.67
CA GLY A 1020 -20.14 10.76 8.25
C GLY A 1020 -20.54 9.62 9.17
N MET A 1021 -20.27 8.40 8.71
CA MET A 1021 -20.43 7.19 9.49
C MET A 1021 -19.16 6.34 9.35
N GLY A 1022 -18.44 6.15 10.46
CA GLY A 1022 -17.34 5.20 10.57
C GLY A 1022 -17.83 3.89 11.14
N LEU A 1023 -17.62 2.78 10.42
CA LEU A 1023 -17.69 1.45 11.01
C LEU A 1023 -16.25 1.04 11.37
N GLU A 1024 -16.04 0.67 12.63
CA GLU A 1024 -14.78 0.11 13.11
C GLU A 1024 -15.08 -1.20 13.83
N CYS A 1025 -14.65 -2.33 13.28
CA CYS A 1025 -14.87 -3.63 13.87
C CYS A 1025 -13.60 -4.48 13.82
N GLY A 1026 -13.41 -5.33 14.83
CA GLY A 1026 -12.20 -6.12 14.96
C GLY A 1026 -12.26 -7.07 16.14
N ILE A 1027 -11.17 -7.81 16.34
CA ILE A 1027 -10.99 -8.71 17.47
C ILE A 1027 -9.89 -8.10 18.36
N LYS A 1028 -10.20 -7.87 19.64
CA LYS A 1028 -9.23 -7.45 20.64
C LYS A 1028 -8.28 -8.62 20.93
N PRO A 1029 -7.00 -8.35 21.24
CA PRO A 1029 -5.98 -9.38 21.38
C PRO A 1029 -6.41 -10.59 22.22
N LEU A 1030 -6.04 -11.80 21.77
CA LEU A 1030 -5.96 -12.92 22.69
C LEU A 1030 -4.79 -12.65 23.63
N THR A 1031 -5.09 -12.53 24.91
CA THR A 1031 -4.12 -12.30 25.98
C THR A 1031 -3.97 -13.56 26.82
N ILE A 1032 -2.73 -13.90 27.17
CA ILE A 1032 -2.39 -14.93 28.14
C ILE A 1032 -1.76 -14.29 29.38
N ALA A 1033 -2.29 -14.56 30.57
CA ALA A 1033 -1.86 -13.96 31.83
C ALA A 1033 -1.64 -15.04 32.91
N ASN A 1034 -1.07 -14.65 34.05
CA ASN A 1034 -0.89 -15.51 35.22
C ASN A 1034 -0.26 -16.89 34.92
N VAL A 1035 0.70 -16.93 33.99
CA VAL A 1035 1.33 -18.20 33.59
C VAL A 1035 2.20 -18.70 34.74
N VAL A 1036 1.92 -19.90 35.26
CA VAL A 1036 2.71 -20.55 36.31
C VAL A 1036 3.23 -21.88 35.79
N LEU A 1037 4.54 -21.94 35.54
CA LEU A 1037 5.31 -23.15 35.27
C LEU A 1037 5.93 -23.62 36.59
N SER A 1038 5.72 -24.86 37.01
CA SER A 1038 6.36 -25.42 38.22
C SER A 1038 6.79 -26.87 38.02
N GLY A 1039 7.83 -27.31 38.72
CA GLY A 1039 8.27 -28.70 38.70
C GLY A 1039 9.17 -29.10 39.85
N GLU A 1040 9.30 -30.41 40.04
CA GLU A 1040 10.07 -31.04 41.12
C GLU A 1040 10.81 -32.26 40.56
N CYS A 1041 12.08 -32.42 40.95
CA CYS A 1041 12.98 -33.46 40.45
C CYS A 1041 13.93 -33.92 41.56
N ASN A 1042 13.99 -35.22 41.82
CA ASN A 1042 15.04 -35.82 42.63
C ASN A 1042 16.25 -36.14 41.74
N LEU A 1043 17.41 -35.52 41.99
CA LEU A 1043 18.60 -35.70 41.15
C LEU A 1043 19.18 -37.13 41.18
N MET A 1044 18.71 -37.99 42.08
CA MET A 1044 19.12 -39.39 42.20
C MET A 1044 18.08 -40.39 41.65
N GLU A 1045 16.84 -39.94 41.41
CA GLU A 1045 15.74 -40.71 40.78
C GLU A 1045 14.97 -39.80 39.80
N PRO A 1046 15.62 -39.31 38.73
CA PRO A 1046 15.07 -38.26 37.86
C PRO A 1046 13.85 -38.70 37.04
N GLU A 1047 13.62 -40.01 36.88
CA GLU A 1047 12.45 -40.58 36.17
C GLU A 1047 11.09 -40.27 36.82
N PHE A 1048 11.07 -39.81 38.08
CA PHE A 1048 9.85 -39.38 38.79
C PHE A 1048 9.61 -37.87 38.76
N ALA A 1049 10.40 -37.09 38.01
CA ALA A 1049 10.22 -35.65 37.93
C ALA A 1049 8.84 -35.25 37.36
N GLY A 1050 8.21 -34.25 37.97
CA GLY A 1050 6.90 -33.73 37.57
C GLY A 1050 6.96 -32.26 37.14
N LEU A 1051 6.10 -31.87 36.21
CA LEU A 1051 5.96 -30.51 35.69
C LEU A 1051 4.48 -30.12 35.60
N SER A 1052 4.14 -28.86 35.88
CA SER A 1052 2.79 -28.31 35.76
C SER A 1052 2.85 -26.91 35.16
N ILE A 1053 1.85 -26.58 34.33
CA ILE A 1053 1.69 -25.30 33.64
C ILE A 1053 0.22 -24.89 33.75
N SER A 1054 -0.06 -23.72 34.32
CA SER A 1054 -1.38 -23.09 34.28
C SER A 1054 -1.30 -21.67 33.71
N ALA A 1055 -2.39 -21.17 33.15
CA ALA A 1055 -2.50 -19.80 32.63
C ALA A 1055 -3.96 -19.35 32.52
N ASP A 1056 -4.18 -18.03 32.52
CA ASP A 1056 -5.46 -17.40 32.18
C ASP A 1056 -5.44 -16.95 30.70
N LEU A 1057 -6.55 -17.12 29.99
CA LEU A 1057 -6.74 -16.72 28.59
C LEU A 1057 -7.97 -15.81 28.45
N SER A 1058 -7.85 -14.71 27.72
CA SER A 1058 -9.02 -13.88 27.36
C SER A 1058 -8.91 -13.14 26.04
N SER A 1059 -10.02 -13.00 25.33
CA SER A 1059 -10.16 -12.24 24.07
C SER A 1059 -11.60 -11.74 23.93
N SER A 1060 -11.84 -10.78 23.04
CA SER A 1060 -13.19 -10.35 22.66
C SER A 1060 -13.26 -9.84 21.23
N ALA A 1061 -14.39 -10.04 20.56
CA ALA A 1061 -14.70 -9.44 19.26
C ALA A 1061 -15.63 -8.24 19.46
N TYR A 1062 -15.42 -7.15 18.72
CA TYR A 1062 -16.22 -5.93 18.85
C TYR A 1062 -16.56 -5.26 17.51
N ALA A 1063 -17.64 -4.48 17.52
CA ALA A 1063 -18.06 -3.64 16.41
C ALA A 1063 -18.61 -2.30 16.92
N ASP A 1064 -17.97 -1.22 16.51
CA ASP A 1064 -18.32 0.18 16.78
C ASP A 1064 -18.89 0.84 15.51
N LEU A 1065 -20.20 1.10 15.52
CA LEU A 1065 -20.84 1.94 14.51
C LEU A 1065 -20.91 3.39 15.01
N ASN A 1066 -20.05 4.25 14.48
CA ASN A 1066 -19.93 5.67 14.83
C ASN A 1066 -20.58 6.55 13.77
N ALA A 1067 -21.71 7.18 14.06
CA ALA A 1067 -22.29 8.24 13.22
C ALA A 1067 -21.93 9.61 13.80
N PHE A 1068 -21.28 10.49 13.02
CA PHE A 1068 -20.83 11.80 13.49
C PHE A 1068 -21.27 12.97 12.59
N ILE A 1069 -21.45 14.14 13.20
CA ILE A 1069 -21.81 15.39 12.54
C ILE A 1069 -20.90 16.49 13.10
N GLU A 1070 -20.00 17.03 12.27
CA GLU A 1070 -19.08 18.13 12.60
C GLU A 1070 -19.52 19.42 11.87
N GLY A 1071 -20.02 20.40 12.64
CA GLY A 1071 -20.31 21.73 12.14
C GLY A 1071 -19.27 22.73 12.63
N SER A 1072 -18.49 23.33 11.73
CA SER A 1072 -17.53 24.40 12.05
C SER A 1072 -17.87 25.72 11.35
N VAL A 1073 -17.91 26.79 12.12
CA VAL A 1073 -18.02 28.16 11.60
C VAL A 1073 -16.63 28.78 11.65
N SER A 1074 -16.07 29.11 10.49
CA SER A 1074 -14.82 29.84 10.39
C SER A 1074 -15.02 31.27 9.90
N VAL A 1075 -14.44 32.22 10.64
CA VAL A 1075 -14.47 33.65 10.33
C VAL A 1075 -13.04 34.08 10.01
N SER A 1076 -12.82 34.58 8.80
CA SER A 1076 -11.50 35.05 8.34
C SER A 1076 -11.45 36.57 8.16
N ALA A 1077 -10.56 37.19 8.93
CA ALA A 1077 -9.99 38.49 8.60
C ALA A 1077 -8.60 38.26 7.97
N ALA A 1078 -8.09 39.23 7.19
CA ALA A 1078 -6.90 39.07 6.32
C ALA A 1078 -5.55 38.75 7.02
N VAL A 1079 -5.55 38.51 8.33
CA VAL A 1079 -4.38 38.12 9.14
C VAL A 1079 -4.68 36.97 10.12
N VAL A 1080 -5.97 36.69 10.42
CA VAL A 1080 -6.41 35.74 11.45
C VAL A 1080 -7.71 35.06 11.03
N ALA A 1081 -7.73 33.74 11.09
CA ALA A 1081 -8.93 32.91 10.95
C ALA A 1081 -9.25 32.21 12.29
N VAL A 1082 -10.45 32.43 12.80
CA VAL A 1082 -10.98 31.75 13.99
C VAL A 1082 -12.02 30.75 13.53
N GLU A 1083 -11.88 29.49 13.94
CA GLU A 1083 -12.76 28.38 13.60
C GLU A 1083 -13.28 27.74 14.89
N ALA A 1084 -14.59 27.78 15.11
CA ALA A 1084 -15.24 27.15 16.25
C ALA A 1084 -16.31 26.18 15.76
N GLY A 1085 -16.46 25.03 16.42
CA GLY A 1085 -17.36 23.99 15.97
C GLY A 1085 -17.79 23.00 17.05
N LEU A 1086 -18.82 22.24 16.71
CA LEU A 1086 -19.37 21.14 17.49
C LEU A 1086 -19.28 19.87 16.65
N ASN A 1087 -18.70 18.82 17.23
CA ASN A 1087 -18.74 17.46 16.72
C ASN A 1087 -19.65 16.61 17.63
N ALA A 1088 -20.77 16.14 17.09
CA ALA A 1088 -21.69 15.24 17.79
C ALA A 1088 -21.59 13.84 17.19
N ALA A 1089 -21.22 12.86 18.00
CA ALA A 1089 -21.00 11.47 17.58
C ALA A 1089 -21.85 10.49 18.40
N LEU A 1090 -22.69 9.71 17.71
CA LEU A 1090 -23.44 8.58 18.26
C LEU A 1090 -22.70 7.29 17.92
N ASN A 1091 -22.29 6.56 18.95
CA ASN A 1091 -21.59 5.29 18.89
C ASN A 1091 -22.55 4.15 19.29
N LEU A 1092 -22.59 3.07 18.53
CA LEU A 1092 -23.18 1.79 18.95
C LEU A 1092 -22.06 0.76 19.03
N HIS A 1093 -21.69 0.38 20.25
CA HIS A 1093 -20.70 -0.63 20.57
C HIS A 1093 -21.38 -1.98 20.77
N LEU A 1094 -20.89 -3.03 20.11
CA LEU A 1094 -21.24 -4.43 20.37
C LEU A 1094 -19.94 -5.16 20.73
N GLU A 1095 -19.89 -5.90 21.84
CA GLU A 1095 -18.70 -6.66 22.25
C GLU A 1095 -19.05 -8.05 22.78
N ALA A 1096 -18.44 -9.08 22.22
CA ALA A 1096 -18.53 -10.48 22.64
C ALA A 1096 -17.18 -10.94 23.23
N ALA A 1097 -17.12 -11.18 24.53
CA ALA A 1097 -15.91 -11.56 25.27
C ALA A 1097 -15.94 -13.02 25.72
N ILE A 1098 -14.76 -13.66 25.77
CA ILE A 1098 -14.55 -15.02 26.25
C ILE A 1098 -13.34 -15.06 27.20
N ARG A 1099 -13.45 -15.82 28.28
CA ARG A 1099 -12.37 -16.08 29.26
C ARG A 1099 -12.28 -17.55 29.63
N ALA A 1100 -11.06 -18.08 29.75
CA ALA A 1100 -10.78 -19.45 30.18
C ALA A 1100 -9.51 -19.52 31.04
N THR A 1101 -9.35 -20.58 31.84
CA THR A 1101 -8.19 -20.73 32.76
C THR A 1101 -7.60 -22.16 32.74
N PRO A 1102 -6.96 -22.59 31.63
CA PRO A 1102 -6.41 -23.94 31.50
C PRO A 1102 -5.33 -24.27 32.53
N THR A 1103 -5.33 -25.52 33.01
CA THR A 1103 -4.21 -26.13 33.73
C THR A 1103 -3.84 -27.47 33.12
N ILE A 1104 -2.54 -27.63 32.85
CA ILE A 1104 -1.88 -28.83 32.33
C ILE A 1104 -0.92 -29.32 33.41
N THR A 1105 -0.99 -30.58 33.82
CA THR A 1105 0.02 -31.18 34.72
C THR A 1105 0.57 -32.43 34.07
N ALA A 1106 1.89 -32.51 33.85
CA ALA A 1106 2.61 -33.65 33.34
C ALA A 1106 3.43 -34.33 34.46
N ASN A 1107 2.99 -35.50 34.90
CA ASN A 1107 3.68 -36.33 35.89
C ASN A 1107 3.79 -37.77 35.37
N ARG A 1108 3.72 -38.79 36.23
CA ARG A 1108 3.67 -40.19 35.79
C ARG A 1108 2.55 -40.42 34.83
N ASN A 1109 1.28 -40.33 35.25
CA ASN A 1109 0.20 -40.35 34.27
C ASN A 1109 0.51 -39.40 33.18
N GLY A 1110 0.81 -38.14 33.54
CA GLY A 1110 1.06 -37.07 32.61
C GLY A 1110 -0.11 -36.11 32.53
N LEU A 1111 -0.28 -35.50 31.35
CA LEU A 1111 -1.22 -34.42 31.04
C LEU A 1111 -2.69 -34.73 31.40
N SER A 1112 -3.09 -34.33 32.61
CA SER A 1112 -4.48 -33.96 32.83
C SER A 1112 -4.75 -32.54 32.30
N PHE A 1113 -5.82 -32.34 31.55
CA PHE A 1113 -6.28 -31.02 31.12
C PHE A 1113 -7.68 -30.70 31.70
N ASP A 1114 -7.78 -29.54 32.37
CA ASP A 1114 -9.02 -28.96 32.91
C ASP A 1114 -9.06 -27.48 32.51
N MET A 1115 -10.12 -27.05 31.82
CA MET A 1115 -10.25 -25.68 31.30
C MET A 1115 -11.69 -25.15 31.45
N PRO A 1116 -11.97 -24.42 32.55
CA PRO A 1116 -13.21 -23.68 32.71
C PRO A 1116 -13.33 -22.58 31.66
N VAL A 1117 -14.53 -22.35 31.12
CA VAL A 1117 -14.79 -21.34 30.08
C VAL A 1117 -16.04 -20.50 30.41
N SER A 1118 -15.97 -19.21 30.12
CA SER A 1118 -17.10 -18.28 30.22
C SER A 1118 -17.15 -17.35 29.02
N ALA A 1119 -18.35 -17.04 28.53
CA ALA A 1119 -18.59 -16.18 27.37
C ALA A 1119 -19.72 -15.17 27.67
N GLU A 1120 -19.61 -13.95 27.17
CA GLU A 1120 -20.59 -12.87 27.34
C GLU A 1120 -20.65 -12.00 26.09
N LEU A 1121 -21.85 -11.86 25.50
CA LEU A 1121 -22.18 -10.90 24.46
C LEU A 1121 -22.85 -9.68 25.09
N SER A 1122 -22.37 -8.48 24.75
CA SER A 1122 -22.86 -7.20 25.24
C SER A 1122 -23.12 -6.20 24.11
N ALA A 1123 -24.01 -5.26 24.35
CA ALA A 1123 -24.35 -4.16 23.44
C ALA A 1123 -24.53 -2.87 24.26
N ALA A 1124 -24.04 -1.73 23.75
CA ALA A 1124 -24.17 -0.42 24.39
C ALA A 1124 -24.28 0.71 23.35
N LEU A 1125 -25.28 1.59 23.50
CA LEU A 1125 -25.44 2.80 22.68
C LEU A 1125 -24.95 4.02 23.46
N ARG A 1126 -24.04 4.82 22.90
CA ARG A 1126 -23.36 5.95 23.57
C ARG A 1126 -23.38 7.22 22.72
N LEU A 1127 -23.52 8.39 23.36
CA LEU A 1127 -23.49 9.71 22.72
C LEU A 1127 -22.33 10.56 23.26
N VAL A 1128 -21.54 11.14 22.35
CA VAL A 1128 -20.36 11.98 22.63
C VAL A 1128 -20.52 13.33 21.94
N LEU A 1129 -20.17 14.43 22.63
CA LEU A 1129 -20.34 15.80 22.13
C LEU A 1129 -19.07 16.63 22.38
N ASP A 1130 -18.15 16.69 21.41
CA ASP A 1130 -16.91 17.49 21.51
C ASP A 1130 -17.10 18.90 20.94
N PHE A 1131 -16.86 19.92 21.76
CA PHE A 1131 -16.88 21.33 21.38
C PHE A 1131 -15.44 21.83 21.20
N PHE A 1132 -15.07 22.30 20.01
CA PHE A 1132 -13.70 22.77 19.73
C PHE A 1132 -13.63 24.22 19.24
N ALA A 1133 -12.48 24.85 19.52
CA ALA A 1133 -12.05 26.11 18.94
C ALA A 1133 -10.60 26.00 18.46
N LYS A 1134 -10.34 26.48 17.24
CA LYS A 1134 -9.06 26.41 16.52
C LYS A 1134 -8.76 27.82 15.98
N VAL A 1135 -7.56 28.35 16.24
CA VAL A 1135 -7.13 29.67 15.72
C VAL A 1135 -5.92 29.49 14.81
N ARG A 1136 -6.07 29.97 13.57
CA ARG A 1136 -5.02 29.94 12.54
C ARG A 1136 -4.62 31.39 12.21
N VAL A 1137 -3.32 31.63 12.09
CA VAL A 1137 -2.76 32.96 11.78
C VAL A 1137 -1.89 32.82 10.53
N GLY A 1138 -2.01 33.77 9.62
CA GLY A 1138 -1.33 33.77 8.33
C GLY A 1138 -1.66 35.04 7.56
N ILE A 1139 -0.76 35.45 6.66
CA ILE A 1139 -0.90 36.67 5.87
C ILE A 1139 -1.21 36.28 4.43
N ASP A 1140 -2.38 36.67 3.92
CA ASP A 1140 -2.72 36.53 2.50
C ASP A 1140 -2.14 37.70 1.70
N VAL A 1141 -1.28 37.41 0.72
CA VAL A 1141 -0.69 38.41 -0.20
C VAL A 1141 -0.78 37.93 -1.64
N GLY A 1142 -2.00 37.84 -2.16
CA GLY A 1142 -2.28 37.42 -3.54
C GLY A 1142 -2.41 35.89 -3.67
N LEU A 1143 -1.74 35.31 -4.68
CA LEU A 1143 -1.87 33.89 -5.04
C LEU A 1143 -1.15 32.90 -4.10
N PHE A 1144 -0.58 33.38 -3.00
CA PHE A 1144 0.15 32.57 -2.03
C PHE A 1144 -0.36 32.85 -0.61
N SER A 1145 -0.76 31.78 0.09
CA SER A 1145 -1.20 31.82 1.48
C SER A 1145 -0.31 30.91 2.32
N ILE A 1146 0.19 31.43 3.45
CA ILE A 1146 0.96 30.66 4.43
C ILE A 1146 0.23 30.79 5.77
N MET A 1147 -0.62 29.81 6.09
CA MET A 1147 -1.33 29.71 7.37
C MET A 1147 -0.68 28.66 8.28
N LYS A 1148 -0.57 29.00 9.56
CA LYS A 1148 -0.19 28.05 10.62
C LYS A 1148 -1.23 28.07 11.74
N THR A 1149 -1.62 26.91 12.23
CA THR A 1149 -2.45 26.82 13.45
C THR A 1149 -1.62 27.22 14.65
N VAL A 1150 -2.12 28.17 15.45
CA VAL A 1150 -1.40 28.74 16.60
C VAL A 1150 -2.03 28.28 17.92
N TRP A 1151 -3.32 27.95 17.94
CA TRP A 1151 -4.04 27.49 19.13
C TRP A 1151 -5.16 26.51 18.78
N ARG A 1152 -5.37 25.51 19.64
CA ARG A 1152 -6.52 24.60 19.63
C ARG A 1152 -6.96 24.33 21.08
N TYR A 1153 -8.26 24.32 21.30
CA TYR A 1153 -8.92 23.90 22.53
C TYR A 1153 -10.11 23.01 22.15
N SER A 1154 -10.40 22.01 22.96
CA SER A 1154 -11.52 21.07 22.78
C SER A 1154 -12.00 20.57 24.13
N VAL A 1155 -13.31 20.38 24.27
CA VAL A 1155 -13.98 19.92 25.48
C VAL A 1155 -15.04 18.90 25.08
N SER A 1156 -14.75 17.63 25.35
CA SER A 1156 -15.75 16.57 25.39
C SER A 1156 -16.13 16.31 26.85
N PRO A 1157 -17.42 16.25 27.19
CA PRO A 1157 -17.90 15.50 28.36
C PRO A 1157 -17.61 14.00 28.20
N ASP A 1158 -17.78 13.24 29.28
CA ASP A 1158 -17.81 11.78 29.22
C ASP A 1158 -18.99 11.29 28.37
N PRO A 1159 -18.90 10.13 27.69
CA PRO A 1159 -19.98 9.59 26.88
C PRO A 1159 -21.25 9.30 27.69
N LEU A 1160 -22.41 9.78 27.25
CA LEU A 1160 -23.70 9.34 27.81
C LEU A 1160 -24.06 7.96 27.26
N GLU A 1161 -24.17 6.96 28.13
CA GLU A 1161 -24.68 5.64 27.78
C GLU A 1161 -26.22 5.63 27.84
N LEU A 1162 -26.85 5.35 26.69
CA LEU A 1162 -28.29 5.53 26.46
C LEU A 1162 -29.10 4.24 26.65
N ALA A 1163 -28.49 3.09 26.39
CA ALA A 1163 -29.07 1.76 26.59
C ALA A 1163 -27.96 0.69 26.53
N SER A 1164 -28.10 -0.41 27.28
CA SER A 1164 -27.24 -1.60 27.16
C SER A 1164 -28.00 -2.92 27.39
N MET A 1165 -27.42 -4.03 26.92
CA MET A 1165 -27.93 -5.41 27.04
C MET A 1165 -26.75 -6.39 27.16
N SER A 1166 -26.87 -7.49 27.92
CA SER A 1166 -25.94 -8.62 27.80
C SER A 1166 -26.59 -10.02 27.91
N ILE A 1167 -25.89 -11.01 27.34
CA ILE A 1167 -26.28 -12.42 27.24
C ILE A 1167 -25.01 -13.26 27.44
N GLY A 1168 -25.01 -14.20 28.38
CA GLY A 1168 -23.82 -14.99 28.72
C GLY A 1168 -24.04 -16.49 28.73
N ALA A 1169 -22.94 -17.24 28.83
CA ALA A 1169 -22.93 -18.68 29.09
C ALA A 1169 -21.65 -19.09 29.83
N ARG A 1170 -21.72 -20.20 30.58
CA ARG A 1170 -20.56 -20.80 31.26
C ARG A 1170 -20.51 -22.30 31.04
N GLY A 1171 -19.32 -22.86 31.02
CA GLY A 1171 -19.08 -24.30 30.85
C GLY A 1171 -17.72 -24.74 31.37
N ASN A 1172 -17.47 -26.06 31.32
CA ASN A 1172 -16.14 -26.62 31.55
C ASN A 1172 -15.86 -27.71 30.50
N VAL A 1173 -14.58 -27.82 30.12
CA VAL A 1173 -14.08 -28.85 29.19
C VAL A 1173 -12.94 -29.58 29.89
N ARG A 1174 -12.99 -30.91 29.86
CA ARG A 1174 -11.92 -31.78 30.33
C ARG A 1174 -11.67 -32.88 29.29
N ALA A 1175 -10.42 -33.18 28.99
CA ALA A 1175 -10.06 -34.11 27.91
C ALA A 1175 -9.83 -35.56 28.39
N GLY A 1176 -10.79 -36.51 28.21
CA GLY A 1176 -10.71 -37.99 28.43
C GLY A 1176 -11.01 -38.61 29.88
N PRO A 1177 -10.30 -39.65 30.37
CA PRO A 1177 -9.23 -40.69 28.94
C PRO A 1177 -10.12 -41.86 28.47
N ASP A 1178 -11.44 -42.12 28.59
CA ASP A 1178 -12.79 -41.55 28.90
C ASP A 1178 -13.62 -40.92 27.81
N GLY A 1179 -13.57 -39.61 27.77
CA GLY A 1179 -14.26 -38.77 26.82
C GLY A 1179 -13.89 -37.34 27.10
N PHE A 1180 -13.86 -36.52 26.05
CA PHE A 1180 -14.38 -35.17 26.23
C PHE A 1180 -15.77 -35.27 26.84
N SER A 1181 -15.87 -34.77 28.07
CA SER A 1181 -17.12 -34.30 28.63
C SER A 1181 -17.07 -32.78 28.64
N ALA A 1182 -18.09 -32.17 28.03
CA ALA A 1182 -18.25 -30.73 27.93
C ALA A 1182 -19.72 -30.39 28.22
N THR A 1183 -19.94 -29.35 29.01
CA THR A 1183 -21.27 -28.87 29.40
C THR A 1183 -21.30 -27.35 29.37
N MET A 1184 -22.46 -26.77 29.00
CA MET A 1184 -22.67 -25.32 29.00
C MET A 1184 -24.10 -24.97 29.44
N GLU A 1185 -24.25 -23.89 30.22
CA GLU A 1185 -25.53 -23.32 30.62
C GLU A 1185 -25.62 -21.82 30.22
N PRO A 1186 -26.73 -21.36 29.62
CA PRO A 1186 -26.92 -19.97 29.22
C PRO A 1186 -27.55 -19.10 30.33
N GLN A 1187 -27.26 -17.80 30.31
CA GLN A 1187 -27.81 -16.77 31.19
C GLN A 1187 -28.23 -15.55 30.36
N TYR A 1188 -29.44 -15.03 30.59
CA TYR A 1188 -30.03 -13.95 29.77
C TYR A 1188 -30.64 -12.86 30.66
N GLN A 1189 -30.29 -11.59 30.40
CA GLN A 1189 -30.96 -10.42 30.98
C GLN A 1189 -31.47 -9.49 29.86
N PRO A 1190 -32.80 -9.27 29.74
CA PRO A 1190 -33.35 -8.34 28.76
C PRO A 1190 -33.10 -6.88 29.16
N PRO A 1191 -32.94 -5.95 28.20
CA PRO A 1191 -32.73 -4.54 28.48
C PRO A 1191 -34.04 -3.82 28.84
N ASP A 1192 -34.00 -2.96 29.86
CA ASP A 1192 -35.12 -2.06 30.15
C ASP A 1192 -35.11 -0.85 29.21
N MET A 1193 -35.79 -0.99 28.06
CA MET A 1193 -36.03 0.09 27.11
C MET A 1193 -37.32 0.89 27.40
N SER A 1194 -37.76 0.95 28.67
CA SER A 1194 -38.90 1.79 29.05
C SER A 1194 -38.60 3.28 28.86
N ILE A 1195 -39.66 4.06 28.64
CA ILE A 1195 -39.58 5.52 28.53
C ILE A 1195 -39.12 6.15 29.85
N GLU A 1196 -39.26 5.46 30.99
CA GLU A 1196 -38.75 5.92 32.29
C GLU A 1196 -37.25 5.64 32.45
N GLY A 1197 -36.77 4.47 31.99
CA GLY A 1197 -35.33 4.18 31.92
C GLY A 1197 -34.56 5.18 31.04
N LEU A 1198 -35.06 5.44 29.82
CA LEU A 1198 -34.46 6.41 28.89
C LEU A 1198 -34.44 7.85 29.43
N LYS A 1199 -35.44 8.24 30.21
CA LYS A 1199 -35.47 9.56 30.89
C LYS A 1199 -34.43 9.65 32.00
N SER A 1200 -34.34 8.61 32.83
CA SER A 1200 -33.35 8.52 33.90
C SER A 1200 -31.91 8.62 33.38
N ALA A 1201 -31.61 7.92 32.28
CA ALA A 1201 -30.30 7.95 31.62
C ALA A 1201 -29.95 9.33 31.00
N LEU A 1202 -30.95 10.08 30.53
CA LEU A 1202 -30.77 11.44 29.99
C LEU A 1202 -30.83 12.55 31.05
N GLY A 1203 -31.22 12.24 32.30
CA GLY A 1203 -31.41 13.21 33.37
C GLY A 1203 -32.62 14.14 33.20
N ILE A 1204 -33.74 13.62 32.66
CA ILE A 1204 -34.94 14.39 32.26
C ILE A 1204 -36.19 14.01 33.07
#